data_AF-A0A3Q1FR41-F1
#
_entry.id   AF-A0A3Q1FR41-F1
#
_cell.length_a   1.000
_cell.length_b   1.000
_cell.length_c   1.000
_cell.angle_alpha   90.00
_cell.angle_beta   90.00
_cell.angle_gamma   90.00
#
_symmetry.space_group_name_H-M   'P 1'
#
loop_
_entity.id
_entity.type
_entity.pdbx_description
1 polymer ?
#
loop_
_entity_poly.entity_id
_entity_poly.type
_entity_poly.pdbx_seq_one_letter_code
_entity_poly.pdbx_strand_id
1 'polypeptide(L)'
;MASETVCGLVFRLLLPVCLAAACLFRYNALSFVYLIYLLLLPLFPEPTSTTMQGHTGRLLQSLCFTSMSFLLLHIIYQITVNSLLAGNSIIAPNYYILERPPEEMAQYNADFEAEEQVAEDEDDEELYDEEEEEEEEEVKESAKMKVLRIVAEVASKVKEIIGNLITTAGKVVVTILLGMTGIMLPSLTSFVYFLLFLFLCTWWSLRRTFSTLIFSCMCVLMAIFSAGHIIMLYLYQFQFFQESVPWDDGYIRVFGFSPIIQSNCSYTWKLIVHSDRKWYHFVSPIMLLVLYYTLATLIRLWLQEPVEQLMEEQDGNSSANRKRHMWWESRLSDLSGDRLQAVPTANGTSFDFVTAENGPVCLDLYSTPQYKLDQPIDSPGELSKESEDEENDLKKRGVGAMVKVFHFVMKQSYICALIAMMAWSITYVSWLTFVFLMWSCMLWMVRDRRRYAMLTSPFMVAYGNLLIVLQYIWSFEKMGEVSGFFVKKNNPFHSLSSKILCLLSFWLLLRQTLTEREEKLKEDNIDLLDVHIPGPQVEGLMLNVLQTAPPTEEEDSEEGGEPDVMQVLGNMVMALLVKYWIYICGGMFFFVSFEGTIVMYKIIYMMMFLSCVVLYQVHYERWRWILKYFWMSVVMYTMLVLTLVYTYQFDETRCRDLGLEKFSLSMLFTRIFIPTSFLLVCILHLHYFHDRFLQLTDLQAVVAKEESTIYSHAKVNGRVYLIMNRWVSARFLWHLSPSQFNLSVLPSHALLLTLAVFSSSSPVLSPVQVSFLNSVFLASWAFALPYSQYRRLASSVCTVWTCVIIICKMLYQLKSIDPTTYSKNCTKPGGYTKNPLDDSLLYKAPVDPTNWVGLQKTDDLLGYLRYNLLMLALLAFEVTIYRHQEYFRLRNKLSPPAARIIFHDITRQHLDIGIVCFVKYFINYFFYKFGLETCLLLVVNVIGQRMDFYAMLHAFALIAVMYRRRRKAIAEIWPKYCCFLACMLTFQYFVCIGIPPAACKDYPWRFPGSSTDSNVVKWLYVPDFLTKPNPAFLIYDFMLLLCASLQRQIFDDENLAAVRLMAGDNVEICRDLDAASFSVHNPVPDFIHCRSYLDMLKVIMFSYLFWFVLTIIFITGTTRISIFCMGYLVACFYFLLFGGDLLLKPIKKILHYWDFLIAYNIFVITMKNILSLLACGYIEPLMKSSCWLIQLFSLASPIKQCNLPEDEAGIIWDSICFAFLLLQRRVFMSYYFLHVVADIRASQILASRFKLNYSEVKLS
;
A
#
# COMPACT_ATOMS: atom_id res chain seq x y z
N MET A 1 20.45 -52.65 23.86
CA MET A 1 19.67 -51.57 23.22
C MET A 1 18.23 -51.50 23.71
N ALA A 2 17.26 -52.23 23.14
CA ALA A 2 15.83 -52.05 23.46
C ALA A 2 15.46 -52.21 24.95
N SER A 3 16.09 -53.16 25.65
CA SER A 3 15.92 -53.36 27.10
C SER A 3 16.42 -52.17 27.93
N GLU A 4 17.54 -51.58 27.56
CA GLU A 4 18.17 -50.46 28.27
C GLU A 4 17.43 -49.13 28.00
N THR A 5 16.93 -48.91 26.77
CA THR A 5 16.11 -47.74 26.46
C THR A 5 14.76 -47.81 27.18
N VAL A 6 14.13 -48.99 27.26
CA VAL A 6 12.91 -49.19 28.06
C VAL A 6 13.17 -49.02 29.56
N CYS A 7 14.24 -49.61 30.10
CA CYS A 7 14.58 -49.46 31.52
C CYS A 7 14.89 -48.00 31.89
N GLY A 8 15.64 -47.30 31.04
CA GLY A 8 15.90 -45.86 31.16
C GLY A 8 14.63 -45.02 31.06
N LEU A 9 13.68 -45.35 30.17
CA LEU A 9 12.40 -44.66 30.04
C LEU A 9 11.51 -44.86 31.27
N VAL A 10 11.45 -46.08 31.81
CA VAL A 10 10.74 -46.37 33.08
C VAL A 10 11.35 -45.56 34.24
N PHE A 11 12.68 -45.49 34.33
CA PHE A 11 13.37 -44.78 35.42
C PHE A 11 13.35 -43.25 35.28
N ARG A 12 13.41 -42.70 34.06
CA ARG A 12 13.50 -41.25 33.80
C ARG A 12 12.16 -40.56 33.53
N LEU A 13 11.17 -41.29 33.03
CA LEU A 13 9.85 -40.73 32.68
C LEU A 13 8.75 -41.31 33.59
N LEU A 14 8.54 -42.63 33.55
CA LEU A 14 7.39 -43.26 34.21
C LEU A 14 7.43 -43.08 35.73
N LEU A 15 8.55 -43.43 36.36
CA LEU A 15 8.69 -43.39 37.82
C LEU A 15 8.57 -41.96 38.40
N PRO A 16 9.21 -40.92 37.84
CA PRO A 16 8.93 -39.52 38.19
C PRO A 16 7.46 -39.10 38.02
N VAL A 17 6.80 -39.49 36.92
CA VAL A 17 5.39 -39.14 36.68
C VAL A 17 4.47 -39.80 37.71
N CYS A 18 4.69 -41.06 38.05
CA CYS A 18 3.93 -41.76 39.10
C CYS A 18 4.11 -41.10 40.47
N LEU A 19 5.33 -40.71 40.85
CA LEU A 19 5.59 -40.03 42.12
C LEU A 19 5.02 -38.60 42.15
N ALA A 20 5.14 -37.86 41.05
CA ALA A 20 4.53 -36.54 40.93
C ALA A 20 3.00 -36.61 41.08
N ALA A 21 2.34 -37.58 40.43
CA ALA A 21 0.91 -37.82 40.60
C ALA A 21 0.54 -38.17 42.05
N ALA A 22 1.32 -39.02 42.72
CA ALA A 22 1.11 -39.37 44.13
C ALA A 22 1.22 -38.16 45.08
N CYS A 23 2.08 -37.20 44.78
CA CYS A 23 2.20 -35.93 45.51
C CYS A 23 1.09 -34.93 45.15
N LEU A 24 0.60 -34.89 43.91
CA LEU A 24 -0.39 -33.91 43.44
C LEU A 24 -1.82 -34.17 43.95
N PHE A 25 -2.22 -35.42 44.15
CA PHE A 25 -3.60 -35.73 44.58
C PHE A 25 -3.77 -35.83 46.10
N ARG A 26 -2.69 -35.86 46.90
CA ARG A 26 -2.74 -36.01 48.36
C ARG A 26 -1.61 -35.26 49.04
N TYR A 27 -1.93 -34.39 49.99
CA TYR A 27 -0.97 -33.58 50.74
C TYR A 27 -0.95 -33.99 52.21
N ASN A 28 0.01 -34.85 52.57
CA ASN A 28 0.20 -35.37 53.93
C ASN A 28 1.68 -35.78 54.14
N ALA A 29 2.08 -36.10 55.36
CA ALA A 29 3.45 -36.53 55.70
C ALA A 29 3.94 -37.72 54.85
N LEU A 30 3.05 -38.66 54.51
CA LEU A 30 3.39 -39.81 53.65
C LEU A 30 3.77 -39.39 52.22
N SER A 31 3.02 -38.48 51.60
CA SER A 31 3.31 -38.00 50.23
C SER A 31 4.45 -37.00 50.18
N PHE A 32 4.79 -36.35 51.30
CA PHE A 32 6.04 -35.59 51.44
C PHE A 32 7.28 -36.49 51.33
N VAL A 33 7.23 -37.75 51.82
CA VAL A 33 8.34 -38.71 51.61
C VAL A 33 8.48 -39.06 50.12
N TYR A 34 7.37 -39.20 49.38
CA TYR A 34 7.43 -39.37 47.92
C TYR A 34 7.98 -38.15 47.18
N LEU A 35 7.76 -36.92 47.69
CA LEU A 35 8.38 -35.71 47.15
C LEU A 35 9.91 -35.73 47.32
N ILE A 36 10.42 -36.24 48.45
CA ILE A 36 11.87 -36.40 48.65
C ILE A 36 12.44 -37.41 47.65
N TYR A 37 11.78 -38.55 47.43
CA TYR A 37 12.19 -39.51 46.39
C TYR A 37 12.14 -38.90 44.97
N LEU A 38 11.11 -38.11 44.65
CA LEU A 38 10.99 -37.40 43.37
C LEU A 38 12.17 -36.45 43.14
N LEU A 39 12.56 -35.67 44.13
CA LEU A 39 13.72 -34.76 44.04
C LEU A 39 15.06 -35.52 43.95
N LEU A 40 15.19 -36.69 44.60
CA LEU A 40 16.44 -37.46 44.57
C LEU A 40 16.69 -38.18 43.22
N LEU A 41 15.65 -38.68 42.55
CA LEU A 41 15.76 -39.49 41.31
C LEU A 41 16.64 -38.89 40.17
N PRO A 42 16.55 -37.60 39.78
CA PRO A 42 17.34 -37.08 38.67
C PRO A 42 18.87 -37.07 38.93
N LEU A 43 19.31 -37.08 40.18
CA LEU A 43 20.73 -37.07 40.57
C LEU A 43 21.41 -38.43 40.35
N PHE A 44 20.67 -39.55 40.36
CA PHE A 44 21.25 -40.88 40.19
C PHE A 44 21.46 -41.24 38.71
N PRO A 45 22.48 -42.06 38.37
CA PRO A 45 22.70 -42.59 37.02
C PRO A 45 21.59 -43.58 36.64
N GLU A 46 21.49 -43.91 35.34
CA GLU A 46 20.47 -44.84 34.85
C GLU A 46 20.75 -46.29 35.29
N PRO A 47 19.71 -47.13 35.47
CA PRO A 47 19.84 -48.52 35.86
C PRO A 47 20.47 -49.38 34.75
N THR A 48 21.74 -49.73 34.93
CA THR A 48 22.49 -50.73 34.17
C THR A 48 22.82 -51.91 35.10
N SER A 49 23.37 -52.99 34.55
CA SER A 49 23.86 -54.14 35.33
C SER A 49 24.85 -53.75 36.44
N THR A 50 25.66 -52.71 36.23
CA THR A 50 26.63 -52.19 37.20
C THR A 50 25.99 -51.23 38.22
N THR A 51 25.17 -50.27 37.79
CA THR A 51 24.57 -49.29 38.72
C THR A 51 23.46 -49.88 39.59
N MET A 52 22.82 -50.98 39.15
CA MET A 52 21.87 -51.74 39.98
C MET A 52 22.50 -52.37 41.23
N GLN A 53 23.80 -52.67 41.23
CA GLN A 53 24.50 -53.16 42.43
C GLN A 53 24.89 -52.01 43.38
N GLY A 54 24.90 -50.77 42.88
CA GLY A 54 25.26 -49.56 43.62
C GLY A 54 24.07 -48.84 44.28
N HIS A 55 24.22 -47.53 44.46
CA HIS A 55 23.25 -46.70 45.16
C HIS A 55 21.87 -46.63 44.46
N THR A 56 21.81 -46.71 43.12
CA THR A 56 20.55 -46.70 42.36
C THR A 56 19.67 -47.91 42.72
N GLY A 57 20.24 -49.10 42.89
CA GLY A 57 19.50 -50.28 43.33
C GLY A 57 18.95 -50.14 44.75
N ARG A 58 19.77 -49.62 45.68
CA ARG A 58 19.34 -49.37 47.07
C ARG A 58 18.21 -48.34 47.17
N LEU A 59 18.24 -47.29 46.33
CA LEU A 59 17.17 -46.30 46.24
C LEU A 59 15.85 -46.94 45.80
N LEU A 60 15.88 -47.80 44.77
CA LEU A 60 14.70 -48.47 44.25
C LEU A 60 14.11 -49.48 45.25
N GLN A 61 14.97 -50.24 45.94
CA GLN A 61 14.58 -51.13 47.04
C GLN A 61 13.92 -50.35 48.19
N SER A 62 14.53 -49.24 48.61
CA SER A 62 14.00 -48.35 49.65
C SER A 62 12.62 -47.79 49.28
N LEU A 63 12.45 -47.35 48.03
CA LEU A 63 11.17 -46.84 47.52
C LEU A 63 10.08 -47.91 47.46
N CYS A 64 10.42 -49.14 47.05
CA CYS A 64 9.50 -50.27 47.05
C CYS A 64 9.05 -50.62 48.49
N PHE A 65 10.00 -50.68 49.42
CA PHE A 65 9.72 -50.97 50.83
C PHE A 65 8.85 -49.89 51.50
N THR A 66 9.14 -48.61 51.29
CA THR A 66 8.29 -47.53 51.83
C THR A 66 6.90 -47.52 51.20
N SER A 67 6.79 -47.80 49.90
CA SER A 67 5.49 -47.90 49.20
C SER A 67 4.61 -49.03 49.77
N MET A 68 5.17 -50.23 49.94
CA MET A 68 4.45 -51.36 50.56
C MET A 68 4.04 -51.07 52.01
N SER A 69 4.90 -50.41 52.78
CA SER A 69 4.59 -49.97 54.15
C SER A 69 3.46 -48.94 54.19
N PHE A 70 3.47 -47.95 53.30
CA PHE A 70 2.42 -46.93 53.22
C PHE A 70 1.08 -47.49 52.72
N LEU A 71 1.11 -48.48 51.80
CA LEU A 71 -0.08 -49.23 51.39
C LEU A 71 -0.70 -49.97 52.58
N LEU A 72 0.12 -50.68 53.36
CA LEU A 72 -0.33 -51.40 54.57
C LEU A 72 -0.95 -50.44 55.59
N LEU A 73 -0.28 -49.31 55.88
CA LEU A 73 -0.79 -48.28 56.78
C LEU A 73 -2.10 -47.66 56.29
N HIS A 74 -2.26 -47.44 54.99
CA HIS A 74 -3.50 -46.92 54.41
C HIS A 74 -4.67 -47.93 54.51
N ILE A 75 -4.40 -49.22 54.28
CA ILE A 75 -5.39 -50.30 54.45
C ILE A 75 -5.81 -50.38 55.92
N ILE A 76 -4.86 -50.39 56.87
CA ILE A 76 -5.14 -50.38 58.31
C ILE A 76 -5.98 -49.15 58.69
N TYR A 77 -5.62 -47.96 58.18
CA TYR A 77 -6.35 -46.72 58.46
C TYR A 77 -7.79 -46.74 57.90
N GLN A 78 -8.00 -47.24 56.68
CA GLN A 78 -9.37 -47.36 56.15
C GLN A 78 -10.20 -48.39 56.93
N ILE A 79 -9.59 -49.49 57.38
CA ILE A 79 -10.26 -50.48 58.23
C ILE A 79 -10.64 -49.86 59.59
N THR A 80 -9.75 -49.12 60.24
CA THR A 80 -10.05 -48.48 61.54
C THR A 80 -11.07 -47.34 61.42
N VAL A 81 -11.02 -46.52 60.37
CA VAL A 81 -12.02 -45.48 60.12
C VAL A 81 -13.40 -46.08 59.82
N ASN A 82 -13.48 -47.10 58.98
CA ASN A 82 -14.76 -47.78 58.71
C ASN A 82 -15.29 -48.50 59.97
N SER A 83 -14.40 -49.09 60.78
CA SER A 83 -14.78 -49.69 62.07
C SER A 83 -15.29 -48.66 63.08
N LEU A 84 -14.72 -47.46 63.12
CA LEU A 84 -15.17 -46.35 63.98
C LEU A 84 -16.49 -45.75 63.50
N LEU A 85 -16.69 -45.61 62.20
CA LEU A 85 -17.98 -45.18 61.61
C LEU A 85 -19.08 -46.21 61.87
N ALA A 86 -18.79 -47.51 61.72
CA ALA A 86 -19.72 -48.58 62.07
C ALA A 86 -20.03 -48.60 63.58
N GLY A 87 -19.03 -48.36 64.44
CA GLY A 87 -19.24 -48.20 65.89
C GLY A 87 -20.17 -47.03 66.24
N ASN A 88 -19.96 -45.87 65.61
CA ASN A 88 -20.80 -44.69 65.81
C ASN A 88 -22.24 -44.86 65.32
N SER A 89 -22.51 -45.75 64.35
CA SER A 89 -23.89 -46.06 63.91
C SER A 89 -24.67 -46.98 64.86
N ILE A 90 -24.04 -47.54 65.90
CA ILE A 90 -24.64 -48.53 66.79
C ILE A 90 -25.03 -47.94 68.16
N ILE A 91 -24.58 -46.74 68.51
CA ILE A 91 -24.75 -46.14 69.85
C ILE A 91 -25.60 -44.86 69.79
N ALA A 92 -26.82 -44.95 70.35
CA ALA A 92 -27.82 -43.90 70.61
C ALA A 92 -28.60 -43.30 69.40
N PRO A 93 -29.94 -43.44 69.34
CA PRO A 93 -30.80 -42.88 68.30
C PRO A 93 -31.54 -41.58 68.70
N ASN A 94 -32.22 -40.97 67.71
CA ASN A 94 -33.27 -39.93 67.79
C ASN A 94 -32.88 -38.49 68.18
N TYR A 95 -32.75 -37.63 67.17
CA TYR A 95 -33.67 -36.49 67.03
C TYR A 95 -33.89 -36.17 65.53
N TYR A 96 -35.09 -35.67 65.18
CA TYR A 96 -35.46 -35.24 63.81
C TYR A 96 -34.90 -33.82 63.55
N ILE A 97 -34.68 -33.32 62.33
CA ILE A 97 -35.61 -33.18 61.21
C ILE A 97 -34.89 -33.46 59.89
N LEU A 98 -35.55 -34.22 59.01
CA LEU A 98 -35.29 -34.25 57.57
C LEU A 98 -36.59 -33.84 56.88
N GLU A 99 -36.65 -32.63 56.32
CA GLU A 99 -37.78 -32.23 55.48
C GLU A 99 -37.76 -32.99 54.14
N ARG A 100 -38.95 -33.11 53.53
CA ARG A 100 -39.22 -33.94 52.35
C ARG A 100 -39.55 -33.05 51.13
N PRO A 101 -39.81 -33.60 49.92
CA PRO A 101 -39.09 -33.23 48.71
C PRO A 101 -39.92 -32.28 47.82
N PRO A 102 -39.64 -32.19 46.50
CA PRO A 102 -40.38 -33.12 45.63
C PRO A 102 -39.54 -33.78 44.52
N GLU A 103 -40.06 -34.90 44.01
CA GLU A 103 -39.81 -35.40 42.66
C GLU A 103 -41.07 -35.10 41.81
N GLU A 104 -40.87 -34.73 40.53
CA GLU A 104 -41.77 -34.76 39.35
C GLU A 104 -41.29 -33.66 38.39
N MET A 105 -40.85 -33.94 37.15
CA MET A 105 -41.56 -34.46 35.95
C MET A 105 -42.30 -33.36 35.18
N ALA A 106 -41.94 -33.23 33.89
CA ALA A 106 -42.49 -32.30 32.89
C ALA A 106 -42.26 -30.78 33.16
N GLN A 107 -42.21 -29.87 32.18
CA GLN A 107 -42.56 -29.99 30.77
C GLN A 107 -41.85 -28.93 29.89
N TYR A 108 -41.16 -29.36 28.80
CA TYR A 108 -40.93 -28.62 27.53
C TYR A 108 -40.14 -27.27 27.57
N ASN A 109 -39.61 -26.74 26.46
CA ASN A 109 -39.67 -27.15 25.04
C ASN A 109 -38.39 -27.87 24.56
N ALA A 110 -38.58 -28.80 23.62
CA ALA A 110 -37.72 -28.93 22.46
C ALA A 110 -38.38 -28.21 21.27
N ASP A 111 -37.61 -27.86 20.23
CA ASP A 111 -38.12 -27.45 18.92
C ASP A 111 -37.35 -28.22 17.84
N PHE A 112 -38.10 -28.94 16.97
CA PHE A 112 -37.71 -29.64 15.73
C PHE A 112 -36.52 -30.62 15.78
N GLU A 113 -36.69 -31.95 15.68
CA GLU A 113 -37.38 -32.83 14.70
C GLU A 113 -36.55 -33.19 13.45
N ALA A 114 -36.54 -34.50 13.15
CA ALA A 114 -36.03 -35.18 11.95
C ALA A 114 -34.50 -35.08 11.68
N GLU A 115 -33.86 -36.03 10.98
CA GLU A 115 -34.39 -37.22 10.29
C GLU A 115 -33.87 -38.53 10.92
N GLU A 116 -34.68 -39.59 10.82
CA GLU A 116 -34.37 -40.97 11.20
C GLU A 116 -34.63 -41.85 9.97
N GLN A 117 -33.78 -42.84 9.71
CA GLN A 117 -34.19 -44.01 8.94
C GLN A 117 -33.34 -45.24 9.25
N VAL A 118 -34.02 -46.39 9.30
CA VAL A 118 -33.48 -47.72 9.57
C VAL A 118 -34.00 -48.65 8.49
N ALA A 119 -33.10 -49.45 7.91
CA ALA A 119 -33.34 -50.61 7.05
C ALA A 119 -34.26 -50.45 5.83
N GLU A 120 -33.72 -50.78 4.66
CA GLU A 120 -34.36 -51.72 3.75
C GLU A 120 -33.25 -52.61 3.16
N ASP A 121 -33.37 -53.92 3.37
CA ASP A 121 -32.64 -54.96 2.62
C ASP A 121 -33.63 -55.52 1.58
N GLU A 122 -33.20 -55.63 0.32
CA GLU A 122 -33.73 -56.42 -0.81
C GLU A 122 -32.86 -55.95 -2.02
N ASP A 123 -31.92 -56.76 -2.54
CA ASP A 123 -32.09 -57.87 -3.50
C ASP A 123 -32.55 -57.35 -4.90
N ASP A 124 -32.06 -57.80 -6.05
CA ASP A 124 -31.44 -59.10 -6.40
C ASP A 124 -30.59 -59.03 -7.71
N GLU A 125 -29.98 -60.16 -8.15
CA GLU A 125 -29.39 -60.48 -9.49
C GLU A 125 -28.17 -59.64 -10.00
N GLU A 126 -27.18 -60.08 -10.80
CA GLU A 126 -26.71 -61.30 -11.54
C GLU A 126 -25.15 -61.15 -11.67
N LEU A 127 -24.25 -62.11 -11.97
CA LEU A 127 -24.16 -63.59 -12.01
C LEU A 127 -22.66 -64.01 -12.20
N TYR A 128 -22.29 -65.28 -11.98
CA TYR A 128 -20.95 -65.93 -12.13
C TYR A 128 -19.90 -65.56 -11.05
N ASP A 129 -19.22 -66.49 -10.36
CA ASP A 129 -18.38 -67.65 -10.76
C ASP A 129 -17.02 -67.19 -11.37
N GLU A 130 -15.84 -67.76 -11.06
CA GLU A 130 -15.52 -69.12 -10.57
C GLU A 130 -14.23 -69.14 -9.66
N GLU A 131 -13.68 -70.34 -9.39
CA GLU A 131 -12.72 -70.74 -8.34
C GLU A 131 -11.23 -70.34 -8.54
N GLU A 132 -10.43 -70.26 -7.45
CA GLU A 132 -9.28 -71.18 -7.13
C GLU A 132 -8.44 -70.75 -5.89
N GLU A 133 -7.54 -71.65 -5.44
CA GLU A 133 -6.59 -71.54 -4.30
C GLU A 133 -5.27 -70.80 -4.72
N GLU A 134 -4.18 -70.57 -3.97
CA GLU A 134 -3.51 -71.25 -2.84
C GLU A 134 -2.85 -70.24 -1.84
N GLU A 135 -1.93 -70.74 -1.00
CA GLU A 135 -1.32 -70.11 0.19
C GLU A 135 -0.15 -69.15 -0.08
N GLU A 136 0.14 -68.25 0.88
CA GLU A 136 1.49 -68.16 1.48
C GLU A 136 1.42 -67.49 2.88
N GLU A 137 2.10 -68.06 3.89
CA GLU A 137 2.08 -67.56 5.28
C GLU A 137 3.14 -66.48 5.55
N GLU A 138 2.75 -65.32 6.10
CA GLU A 138 3.60 -64.60 7.07
C GLU A 138 2.79 -63.95 8.21
N VAL A 139 3.42 -63.88 9.38
CA VAL A 139 2.74 -63.70 10.68
C VAL A 139 2.31 -62.24 10.93
N LYS A 140 0.99 -62.02 11.05
CA LYS A 140 0.41 -60.70 11.42
C LYS A 140 0.75 -60.28 12.86
N GLU A 141 1.87 -59.57 13.02
CA GLU A 141 2.24 -58.91 14.28
C GLU A 141 1.13 -57.95 14.77
N SER A 142 0.67 -58.14 16.01
CA SER A 142 -0.43 -57.36 16.59
C SER A 142 -0.13 -55.86 16.61
N ALA A 143 -1.11 -55.04 16.20
CA ALA A 143 -0.98 -53.57 16.08
C ALA A 143 -0.46 -52.87 17.35
N LYS A 144 -0.73 -53.42 18.54
CA LYS A 144 -0.18 -52.93 19.82
C LYS A 144 1.36 -52.93 19.85
N MET A 145 1.99 -53.90 19.20
CA MET A 145 3.45 -54.07 19.18
C MET A 145 4.11 -53.10 18.19
N LYS A 146 3.47 -52.81 17.04
CA LYS A 146 3.86 -51.69 16.16
C LYS A 146 3.78 -50.33 16.87
N VAL A 147 2.69 -50.05 17.59
CA VAL A 147 2.56 -48.79 18.38
C VAL A 147 3.64 -48.70 19.45
N LEU A 148 3.92 -49.78 20.19
CA LEU A 148 5.01 -49.80 21.19
C LEU A 148 6.39 -49.57 20.56
N ARG A 149 6.66 -50.16 19.38
CA ARG A 149 7.93 -49.96 18.66
C ARG A 149 8.10 -48.50 18.22
N ILE A 150 7.06 -47.88 17.65
CA ILE A 150 7.04 -46.46 17.26
C ILE A 150 7.25 -45.56 18.49
N VAL A 151 6.53 -45.79 19.59
CA VAL A 151 6.68 -44.99 20.82
C VAL A 151 8.08 -45.14 21.41
N ALA A 152 8.66 -46.34 21.41
CA ALA A 152 10.02 -46.57 21.89
C ALA A 152 11.08 -45.86 21.02
N GLU A 153 10.94 -45.90 19.70
CA GLU A 153 11.87 -45.26 18.76
C GLU A 153 11.79 -43.73 18.81
N VAL A 154 10.57 -43.18 18.86
CA VAL A 154 10.36 -41.74 19.07
C VAL A 154 10.94 -41.32 20.42
N ALA A 155 10.73 -42.09 21.48
CA ALA A 155 11.27 -41.77 22.80
C ALA A 155 12.81 -41.88 22.88
N SER A 156 13.44 -42.83 22.16
CA SER A 156 14.91 -42.89 22.08
C SER A 156 15.48 -41.71 21.30
N LYS A 157 14.89 -41.36 20.14
CA LYS A 157 15.31 -40.19 19.36
C LYS A 157 15.11 -38.89 20.14
N VAL A 158 14.00 -38.74 20.88
CA VAL A 158 13.76 -37.61 21.78
C VAL A 158 14.76 -37.57 22.95
N LYS A 159 15.08 -38.72 23.57
CA LYS A 159 16.11 -38.81 24.63
C LYS A 159 17.48 -38.36 24.12
N GLU A 160 17.86 -38.80 22.93
CA GLU A 160 19.13 -38.45 22.29
C GLU A 160 19.19 -36.96 21.93
N ILE A 161 18.15 -36.42 21.30
CA ILE A 161 18.03 -34.98 20.98
C ILE A 161 18.12 -34.13 22.25
N ILE A 162 17.41 -34.50 23.33
CA ILE A 162 17.46 -33.79 24.61
C ILE A 162 18.83 -33.90 25.26
N GLY A 163 19.47 -35.08 25.22
CA GLY A 163 20.82 -35.29 25.73
C GLY A 163 21.84 -34.40 25.02
N ASN A 164 21.84 -34.44 23.68
CA ASN A 164 22.74 -33.66 22.83
C ASN A 164 22.47 -32.14 22.96
N LEU A 165 21.21 -31.73 23.17
CA LEU A 165 20.87 -30.33 23.46
C LEU A 165 21.37 -29.87 24.84
N ILE A 166 21.32 -30.73 25.86
CA ILE A 166 21.80 -30.40 27.20
C ILE A 166 23.34 -30.36 27.26
N THR A 167 24.05 -31.24 26.55
CA THR A 167 25.53 -31.20 26.49
C THR A 167 26.04 -30.02 25.67
N THR A 168 25.50 -29.78 24.46
CA THR A 168 25.98 -28.70 23.58
C THR A 168 25.48 -27.31 23.97
N ALA A 169 24.23 -27.19 24.44
CA ALA A 169 23.55 -25.91 24.67
C ALA A 169 22.99 -25.74 26.09
N GLY A 170 23.28 -26.64 27.03
CA GLY A 170 22.71 -26.62 28.39
C GLY A 170 22.85 -25.30 29.15
N LYS A 171 23.93 -24.55 28.92
CA LYS A 171 24.13 -23.19 29.48
C LYS A 171 23.03 -22.20 29.06
N VAL A 172 22.49 -22.35 27.85
CA VAL A 172 21.40 -21.54 27.29
C VAL A 172 20.03 -22.09 27.71
N VAL A 173 19.88 -23.42 27.79
CA VAL A 173 18.64 -24.05 28.28
C VAL A 173 18.37 -23.64 29.73
N VAL A 174 19.39 -23.68 30.60
CA VAL A 174 19.27 -23.28 32.01
C VAL A 174 18.94 -21.80 32.17
N THR A 175 19.52 -20.89 31.36
CA THR A 175 19.17 -19.46 31.45
C THR A 175 17.74 -19.19 31.01
N ILE A 176 17.26 -19.82 29.93
CA ILE A 176 15.86 -19.71 29.49
C ILE A 176 14.91 -20.20 30.59
N LEU A 177 15.21 -21.33 31.24
CA LEU A 177 14.38 -21.87 32.31
C LEU A 177 14.38 -20.97 33.56
N LEU A 178 15.53 -20.43 33.99
CA LEU A 178 15.61 -19.45 35.09
C LEU A 178 14.76 -18.19 34.82
N GLY A 179 14.77 -17.71 33.58
CA GLY A 179 13.90 -16.62 33.15
C GLY A 179 12.43 -17.00 33.28
N MET A 180 12.02 -18.11 32.67
CA MET A 180 10.63 -18.59 32.67
C MET A 180 10.08 -18.83 34.09
N THR A 181 10.84 -19.45 35.00
CA THR A 181 10.42 -19.61 36.40
C THR A 181 10.30 -18.27 37.13
N GLY A 182 11.25 -17.34 36.90
CA GLY A 182 11.21 -16.02 37.53
C GLY A 182 9.99 -15.18 37.14
N ILE A 183 9.52 -15.30 35.89
CA ILE A 183 8.40 -14.52 35.33
C ILE A 183 7.02 -15.13 35.66
N MET A 184 6.93 -16.45 35.82
CA MET A 184 5.64 -17.17 35.89
C MET A 184 4.74 -16.68 37.03
N LEU A 185 5.33 -16.47 38.21
CA LEU A 185 4.65 -15.88 39.36
C LEU A 185 5.60 -14.86 40.02
N PRO A 186 5.39 -13.53 39.83
CA PRO A 186 6.28 -12.51 40.36
C PRO A 186 6.16 -12.43 41.89
N SER A 187 7.21 -12.88 42.58
CA SER A 187 7.31 -12.92 44.03
C SER A 187 8.76 -12.67 44.48
N LEU A 188 8.97 -12.47 45.78
CA LEU A 188 10.30 -12.30 46.35
C LEU A 188 11.19 -13.55 46.20
N THR A 189 10.61 -14.76 46.20
CA THR A 189 11.35 -16.01 45.92
C THR A 189 11.74 -16.10 44.44
N SER A 190 10.79 -15.85 43.54
CA SER A 190 11.00 -15.90 42.09
C SER A 190 11.95 -14.81 41.59
N PHE A 191 12.08 -13.70 42.33
CA PHE A 191 13.01 -12.61 42.03
C PHE A 191 14.46 -13.07 41.96
N VAL A 192 14.85 -14.09 42.74
CA VAL A 192 16.21 -14.64 42.74
C VAL A 192 16.55 -15.28 41.40
N TYR A 193 15.67 -16.12 40.84
CA TYR A 193 15.87 -16.69 39.50
C TYR A 193 15.86 -15.59 38.43
N PHE A 194 14.97 -14.60 38.57
CA PHE A 194 14.86 -13.48 37.62
C PHE A 194 16.10 -12.59 37.57
N LEU A 195 16.67 -12.23 38.74
CA LEU A 195 17.93 -11.47 38.81
C LEU A 195 19.11 -12.26 38.23
N LEU A 196 19.21 -13.57 38.53
CA LEU A 196 20.26 -14.41 37.97
C LEU A 196 20.12 -14.58 36.45
N PHE A 197 18.89 -14.72 35.94
CA PHE A 197 18.61 -14.68 34.50
C PHE A 197 19.09 -13.37 33.85
N LEU A 198 18.71 -12.21 34.41
CA LEU A 198 19.14 -10.90 33.90
C LEU A 198 20.67 -10.73 33.96
N PHE A 199 21.31 -11.19 35.05
CA PHE A 199 22.76 -11.15 35.21
C PHE A 199 23.48 -12.01 34.16
N LEU A 200 23.08 -13.27 34.01
CA LEU A 200 23.68 -14.20 33.04
C LEU A 200 23.51 -13.69 31.60
N CYS A 201 22.34 -13.17 31.24
CA CYS A 201 22.09 -12.60 29.91
C CYS A 201 22.89 -11.31 29.67
N THR A 202 23.01 -10.44 30.68
CA THR A 202 23.82 -9.20 30.58
C THR A 202 25.31 -9.52 30.48
N TRP A 203 25.82 -10.52 31.22
CA TRP A 203 27.22 -10.95 31.13
C TRP A 203 27.56 -11.57 29.77
N TRP A 204 26.65 -12.40 29.24
CA TRP A 204 26.72 -12.94 27.87
C TRP A 204 26.67 -11.85 26.79
N SER A 205 25.90 -10.78 27.03
CA SER A 205 25.84 -9.61 26.16
C SER A 205 27.15 -8.81 26.16
N LEU A 206 27.80 -8.69 27.32
CA LEU A 206 29.12 -8.05 27.49
C LEU A 206 30.31 -8.85 26.87
N ARG A 207 30.04 -9.85 26.03
CA ARG A 207 30.99 -10.80 25.40
C ARG A 207 31.90 -11.57 26.39
N ARG A 208 31.69 -11.45 27.70
CA ARG A 208 32.50 -12.13 28.73
C ARG A 208 32.08 -13.58 28.92
N THR A 209 33.07 -14.47 28.99
CA THR A 209 32.86 -15.88 29.35
C THR A 209 32.72 -16.05 30.86
N PHE A 210 32.03 -17.11 31.28
CA PHE A 210 32.14 -17.65 32.64
C PHE A 210 33.13 -18.80 32.62
N SER A 211 33.95 -18.93 33.67
CA SER A 211 34.65 -20.19 33.91
C SER A 211 33.64 -21.29 34.21
N THR A 212 33.96 -22.51 33.79
CA THR A 212 33.14 -23.71 33.99
C THR A 212 32.79 -23.92 35.47
N LEU A 213 33.76 -23.74 36.36
CA LEU A 213 33.61 -23.84 37.81
C LEU A 213 32.58 -22.84 38.38
N ILE A 214 32.63 -21.56 37.99
CA ILE A 214 31.70 -20.53 38.51
C ILE A 214 30.27 -20.83 38.05
N PHE A 215 30.09 -21.23 36.79
CA PHE A 215 28.76 -21.61 36.29
C PHE A 215 28.20 -22.86 36.99
N SER A 216 29.05 -23.87 37.22
CA SER A 216 28.66 -25.08 37.96
C SER A 216 28.26 -24.75 39.41
N CYS A 217 29.03 -23.94 40.12
CA CYS A 217 28.70 -23.47 41.47
C CYS A 217 27.34 -22.75 41.53
N MET A 218 27.07 -21.85 40.58
CA MET A 218 25.76 -21.19 40.46
C MET A 218 24.61 -22.17 40.18
N CYS A 219 24.85 -23.21 39.38
CA CYS A 219 23.86 -24.27 39.14
C CYS A 219 23.56 -25.08 40.41
N VAL A 220 24.57 -25.43 41.20
CA VAL A 220 24.40 -26.14 42.49
C VAL A 220 23.61 -25.29 43.48
N LEU A 221 23.94 -24.00 43.62
CA LEU A 221 23.20 -23.07 44.47
C LEU A 221 21.73 -22.95 44.04
N MET A 222 21.45 -22.89 42.73
CA MET A 222 20.08 -22.86 42.20
C MET A 222 19.34 -24.19 42.33
N ALA A 223 20.02 -25.33 42.28
CA ALA A 223 19.41 -26.64 42.53
C ALA A 223 18.97 -26.77 44.01
N ILE A 224 19.81 -26.33 44.95
CA ILE A 224 19.47 -26.30 46.38
C ILE A 224 18.31 -25.33 46.64
N PHE A 225 18.37 -24.12 46.07
CA PHE A 225 17.32 -23.11 46.25
C PHE A 225 15.98 -23.51 45.60
N SER A 226 15.98 -24.15 44.42
CA SER A 226 14.74 -24.66 43.80
C SER A 226 14.16 -25.88 44.53
N ALA A 227 14.98 -26.82 45.00
CA ALA A 227 14.51 -27.91 45.88
C ALA A 227 13.85 -27.37 47.16
N GLY A 228 14.49 -26.42 47.84
CA GLY A 228 13.92 -25.75 49.02
C GLY A 228 12.62 -25.02 48.73
N HIS A 229 12.52 -24.32 47.59
CA HIS A 229 11.30 -23.61 47.18
C HIS A 229 10.14 -24.57 46.87
N ILE A 230 10.41 -25.70 46.19
CA ILE A 230 9.41 -26.76 45.93
C ILE A 230 8.93 -27.37 47.26
N ILE A 231 9.85 -27.64 48.19
CA ILE A 231 9.51 -28.14 49.54
C ILE A 231 8.60 -27.17 50.28
N MET A 232 8.90 -25.87 50.30
CA MET A 232 8.09 -24.86 51.00
C MET A 232 6.71 -24.66 50.34
N LEU A 233 6.64 -24.66 49.00
CA LEU A 233 5.37 -24.62 48.27
C LEU A 233 4.48 -25.83 48.57
N TYR A 234 5.08 -27.01 48.76
CA TYR A 234 4.36 -28.24 49.10
C TYR A 234 3.89 -28.26 50.56
N LEU A 235 4.76 -27.88 51.51
CA LEU A 235 4.42 -27.78 52.93
C LEU A 235 3.29 -26.77 53.17
N TYR A 236 3.24 -25.65 52.43
CA TYR A 236 2.14 -24.69 52.52
C TYR A 236 0.78 -25.21 52.00
N GLN A 237 0.72 -26.38 51.37
CA GLN A 237 -0.56 -27.05 51.06
C GLN A 237 -1.07 -27.93 52.21
N PHE A 238 -0.31 -28.12 53.29
CA PHE A 238 -0.82 -28.81 54.49
C PHE A 238 -1.74 -27.87 55.27
N GLN A 239 -2.90 -28.38 55.70
CA GLN A 239 -3.90 -27.65 56.48
C GLN A 239 -3.27 -26.88 57.66
N PHE A 240 -2.38 -27.51 58.43
CA PHE A 240 -1.69 -26.89 59.57
C PHE A 240 -1.00 -25.56 59.23
N PHE A 241 -0.36 -25.45 58.06
CA PHE A 241 0.33 -24.21 57.66
C PHE A 241 -0.63 -23.16 57.08
N GLN A 242 -1.70 -23.58 56.40
CA GLN A 242 -2.76 -22.67 55.93
C GLN A 242 -3.57 -22.07 57.09
N GLU A 243 -3.80 -22.86 58.14
CA GLU A 243 -4.50 -22.48 59.37
C GLU A 243 -3.61 -21.61 60.28
N SER A 244 -2.31 -21.89 60.35
CA SER A 244 -1.34 -21.07 61.09
C SER A 244 -1.03 -19.73 60.43
N VAL A 245 -1.02 -19.65 59.09
CA VAL A 245 -0.76 -18.41 58.34
C VAL A 245 -1.73 -18.27 57.16
N PRO A 246 -2.81 -17.48 57.29
CA PRO A 246 -3.85 -17.38 56.28
C PRO A 246 -3.36 -16.69 55.00
N TRP A 247 -3.92 -17.12 53.87
CA TRP A 247 -3.50 -16.72 52.51
C TRP A 247 -3.71 -15.24 52.17
N ASP A 248 -4.43 -14.48 52.99
CA ASP A 248 -4.60 -13.04 52.84
C ASP A 248 -3.41 -12.23 53.40
N ASP A 249 -2.57 -12.86 54.24
CA ASP A 249 -1.43 -12.19 54.88
C ASP A 249 -0.41 -11.64 53.87
N GLY A 250 0.16 -10.50 54.22
CA GLY A 250 1.13 -9.78 53.40
C GLY A 250 2.41 -10.57 53.15
N TYR A 251 2.88 -11.36 54.12
CA TYR A 251 4.12 -12.12 53.95
C TYR A 251 3.93 -13.26 52.94
N ILE A 252 2.88 -14.06 53.09
CA ILE A 252 2.52 -15.17 52.19
C ILE A 252 2.42 -14.69 50.74
N ARG A 253 1.71 -13.58 50.48
CA ARG A 253 1.59 -12.99 49.14
C ARG A 253 2.92 -12.47 48.57
N VAL A 254 3.79 -11.87 49.38
CA VAL A 254 5.10 -11.36 48.94
C VAL A 254 6.08 -12.50 48.63
N PHE A 255 6.08 -13.58 49.41
CA PHE A 255 6.86 -14.78 49.09
C PHE A 255 6.23 -15.60 47.94
N GLY A 256 4.97 -15.36 47.58
CA GLY A 256 4.28 -15.99 46.44
C GLY A 256 3.69 -17.36 46.74
N PHE A 257 3.64 -17.76 48.02
CA PHE A 257 3.06 -19.04 48.42
C PHE A 257 1.55 -19.02 48.19
N SER A 258 1.11 -19.74 47.15
CA SER A 258 -0.29 -19.78 46.72
C SER A 258 -0.97 -21.03 47.26
N PRO A 259 -2.13 -20.94 47.95
CA PRO A 259 -2.95 -22.11 48.21
C PRO A 259 -3.62 -22.54 46.90
N ILE A 260 -3.34 -23.78 46.49
CA ILE A 260 -3.95 -24.41 45.31
C ILE A 260 -5.24 -25.13 45.74
N ILE A 261 -5.18 -25.80 46.89
CA ILE A 261 -6.29 -26.50 47.53
C ILE A 261 -6.81 -25.67 48.71
N GLN A 262 -8.13 -25.66 48.87
CA GLN A 262 -8.86 -25.04 49.96
C GLN A 262 -9.16 -26.08 51.04
N SER A 263 -8.59 -25.93 52.24
CA SER A 263 -8.98 -26.75 53.39
C SER A 263 -10.34 -26.31 53.94
N ASN A 264 -11.27 -27.26 54.13
CA ASN A 264 -12.55 -27.03 54.79
C ASN A 264 -12.87 -28.17 55.76
N CYS A 265 -12.99 -27.85 57.04
CA CYS A 265 -13.20 -28.81 58.14
C CYS A 265 -14.50 -29.63 58.03
N SER A 266 -15.47 -29.19 57.22
CA SER A 266 -16.75 -29.91 57.02
C SER A 266 -16.72 -30.99 55.93
N TYR A 267 -15.70 -31.03 55.07
CA TYR A 267 -15.61 -31.97 53.93
C TYR A 267 -14.17 -32.46 53.68
N THR A 268 -13.51 -33.00 54.70
CA THR A 268 -12.08 -33.40 54.65
C THR A 268 -11.73 -34.46 53.59
N TRP A 269 -12.71 -35.19 53.08
CA TRP A 269 -12.56 -36.17 52.00
C TRP A 269 -12.68 -35.58 50.58
N LYS A 270 -13.05 -34.31 50.43
CA LYS A 270 -13.28 -33.65 49.14
C LYS A 270 -12.13 -32.68 48.83
N LEU A 271 -11.36 -32.99 47.79
CA LEU A 271 -10.33 -32.07 47.28
C LEU A 271 -11.00 -30.90 46.56
N ILE A 272 -11.00 -29.73 47.21
CA ILE A 272 -11.57 -28.48 46.66
C ILE A 272 -10.42 -27.61 46.16
N VAL A 273 -10.41 -27.32 44.86
CA VAL A 273 -9.47 -26.36 44.24
C VAL A 273 -10.06 -24.96 44.34
N HIS A 274 -9.25 -23.96 44.67
CA HIS A 274 -9.72 -22.57 44.72
C HIS A 274 -10.15 -22.07 43.31
N SER A 275 -11.41 -21.68 43.17
CA SER A 275 -12.02 -21.13 41.95
C SER A 275 -11.29 -19.91 41.38
N ASP A 276 -10.75 -19.07 42.26
CA ASP A 276 -10.32 -17.72 41.91
C ASP A 276 -8.86 -17.66 41.41
N ARG A 277 -8.20 -18.82 41.29
CA ARG A 277 -6.79 -18.94 40.90
C ARG A 277 -6.64 -19.04 39.39
N LYS A 278 -5.86 -18.13 38.81
CA LYS A 278 -5.50 -18.14 37.38
C LYS A 278 -4.43 -19.19 37.05
N TRP A 279 -4.39 -19.62 35.79
CA TRP A 279 -3.54 -20.71 35.28
C TRP A 279 -2.06 -20.65 35.73
N TYR A 280 -1.46 -19.46 35.82
CA TYR A 280 -0.04 -19.29 36.15
C TYR A 280 0.32 -19.72 37.58
N HIS A 281 -0.64 -19.75 38.52
CA HIS A 281 -0.42 -20.30 39.87
C HIS A 281 -0.20 -21.83 39.82
N PHE A 282 -0.89 -22.54 38.91
CA PHE A 282 -0.74 -23.99 38.73
C PHE A 282 0.51 -24.36 37.93
N VAL A 283 0.92 -23.52 36.97
CA VAL A 283 2.10 -23.77 36.11
C VAL A 283 3.42 -23.45 36.82
N SER A 284 3.44 -22.52 37.78
CA SER A 284 4.66 -22.12 38.50
C SER A 284 5.40 -23.30 39.19
N PRO A 285 4.75 -24.16 40.00
CA PRO A 285 5.42 -25.34 40.58
C PRO A 285 5.96 -26.33 39.55
N ILE A 286 5.26 -26.51 38.42
CA ILE A 286 5.67 -27.41 37.33
C ILE A 286 6.96 -26.88 36.68
N MET A 287 7.03 -25.57 36.41
CA MET A 287 8.24 -24.95 35.85
C MET A 287 9.42 -25.01 36.82
N LEU A 288 9.19 -24.87 38.14
CA LEU A 288 10.23 -25.04 39.15
C LEU A 288 10.75 -26.49 39.19
N LEU A 289 9.87 -27.49 39.05
CA LEU A 289 10.27 -28.90 38.98
C LEU A 289 11.11 -29.19 37.73
N VAL A 290 10.74 -28.63 36.56
CA VAL A 290 11.52 -28.75 35.31
C VAL A 290 12.88 -28.06 35.43
N LEU A 291 12.96 -26.87 36.04
CA LEU A 291 14.23 -26.19 36.33
C LEU A 291 15.10 -27.04 37.26
N TYR A 292 14.54 -27.59 38.34
CA TYR A 292 15.27 -28.46 39.26
C TYR A 292 15.78 -29.73 38.57
N TYR A 293 14.93 -30.41 37.78
CA TYR A 293 15.32 -31.61 37.05
C TYR A 293 16.44 -31.33 36.04
N THR A 294 16.34 -30.25 35.25
CA THR A 294 17.39 -29.90 34.28
C THR A 294 18.71 -29.53 34.97
N LEU A 295 18.68 -28.73 36.03
CA LEU A 295 19.85 -28.45 36.88
C LEU A 295 20.46 -29.74 37.46
N ALA A 296 19.64 -30.65 38.01
CA ALA A 296 20.09 -31.92 38.56
C ALA A 296 20.71 -32.84 37.49
N THR A 297 20.14 -32.90 36.28
CA THR A 297 20.76 -33.64 35.17
C THR A 297 22.07 -33.03 34.70
N LEU A 298 22.20 -31.69 34.70
CA LEU A 298 23.44 -31.00 34.36
C LEU A 298 24.52 -31.28 35.42
N ILE A 299 24.19 -31.09 36.71
CA ILE A 299 25.09 -31.38 37.84
C ILE A 299 25.54 -32.84 37.81
N ARG A 300 24.64 -33.78 37.49
CA ARG A 300 25.00 -35.20 37.35
C ARG A 300 25.97 -35.42 36.18
N LEU A 301 25.72 -34.86 34.99
CA LEU A 301 26.65 -34.96 33.85
C LEU A 301 28.05 -34.45 34.21
N TRP A 302 28.12 -33.29 34.89
CA TRP A 302 29.38 -32.68 35.35
C TRP A 302 30.08 -33.45 36.48
N LEU A 303 29.37 -34.34 37.19
CA LEU A 303 29.93 -35.28 38.16
C LEU A 303 30.27 -36.64 37.55
N GLN A 304 29.94 -36.87 36.27
CA GLN A 304 30.18 -38.13 35.55
C GLN A 304 31.37 -38.04 34.56
N GLU A 305 31.93 -36.86 34.30
CA GLU A 305 33.23 -36.71 33.65
C GLU A 305 34.36 -37.04 34.66
N PRO A 306 35.13 -38.14 34.47
CA PRO A 306 36.19 -38.51 35.40
C PRO A 306 37.44 -37.66 35.21
N VAL A 307 38.25 -37.56 36.27
CA VAL A 307 39.51 -36.81 36.28
C VAL A 307 40.64 -37.65 35.67
N GLU A 308 40.60 -37.85 34.34
CA GLU A 308 41.65 -38.59 33.60
C GLU A 308 42.95 -37.79 33.42
N GLN A 309 42.99 -36.51 33.81
CA GLN A 309 44.19 -35.64 33.70
C GLN A 309 45.06 -35.55 34.96
N LEU A 310 44.83 -36.37 36.01
CA LEU A 310 45.62 -36.31 37.27
C LEU A 310 46.13 -37.66 37.81
N MET A 311 46.03 -38.78 37.08
CA MET A 311 46.53 -40.09 37.55
C MET A 311 47.32 -40.91 36.49
N GLU A 312 48.04 -40.23 35.60
CA GLU A 312 49.17 -40.83 34.85
C GLU A 312 50.46 -40.01 35.02
N GLU A 313 50.98 -39.92 36.25
CA GLU A 313 52.32 -39.37 36.47
C GLU A 313 53.07 -40.11 37.60
N GLN A 314 53.29 -41.42 37.43
CA GLN A 314 54.28 -42.15 38.22
C GLN A 314 54.96 -43.32 37.47
N ASP A 315 55.74 -43.02 36.43
CA ASP A 315 57.10 -43.57 36.36
C ASP A 315 58.08 -42.84 35.41
N GLY A 316 59.35 -42.77 35.82
CA GLY A 316 60.50 -42.98 34.92
C GLY A 316 60.90 -41.98 33.82
N ASN A 317 61.28 -40.74 34.16
CA ASN A 317 62.33 -39.94 33.47
C ASN A 317 62.39 -39.88 31.91
N SER A 318 61.89 -38.78 31.32
CA SER A 318 62.63 -38.11 30.23
C SER A 318 62.35 -36.60 30.15
N SER A 319 63.42 -35.81 30.35
CA SER A 319 63.56 -34.36 30.21
C SER A 319 62.34 -33.59 29.66
N ALA A 320 61.66 -32.73 30.43
CA ALA A 320 62.11 -31.38 30.81
C ALA A 320 62.54 -30.42 29.67
N ASN A 321 62.57 -30.86 28.40
CA ASN A 321 63.24 -30.12 27.32
C ASN A 321 62.32 -29.15 26.56
N ARG A 322 61.01 -29.45 26.42
CA ARG A 322 60.11 -28.65 25.56
C ARG A 322 59.56 -27.38 26.21
N LYS A 323 59.40 -27.36 27.55
CA LYS A 323 59.02 -26.14 28.31
C LYS A 323 60.21 -25.25 28.69
N ARG A 324 61.46 -25.69 28.46
CA ARG A 324 62.66 -24.85 28.69
C ARG A 324 62.91 -23.85 27.57
N HIS A 325 62.67 -24.18 26.29
CA HIS A 325 62.95 -23.29 25.17
C HIS A 325 62.22 -21.93 25.25
N MET A 326 60.89 -21.93 25.41
CA MET A 326 60.10 -20.68 25.52
C MET A 326 60.35 -19.88 26.81
N TRP A 327 61.08 -20.43 27.80
CA TRP A 327 61.54 -19.70 28.99
C TRP A 327 63.02 -19.29 28.92
N TRP A 328 63.76 -19.72 27.89
CA TRP A 328 65.16 -19.36 27.67
C TRP A 328 65.32 -18.08 26.85
N GLU A 329 64.52 -17.92 25.79
CA GLU A 329 64.65 -16.79 24.85
C GLU A 329 64.37 -15.43 25.51
N SER A 330 63.47 -15.37 26.50
CA SER A 330 63.13 -14.11 27.19
C SER A 330 64.07 -13.71 28.34
N ARG A 331 65.20 -14.40 28.55
CA ARG A 331 66.12 -14.04 29.67
C ARG A 331 67.62 -14.28 29.46
N LEU A 332 68.08 -14.49 28.22
CA LEU A 332 69.51 -14.71 27.93
C LEU A 332 70.19 -13.57 27.14
N SER A 333 69.87 -12.30 27.45
CA SER A 333 70.68 -11.16 27.00
C SER A 333 70.55 -9.92 27.92
N ASP A 334 70.73 -10.10 29.23
CA ASP A 334 70.94 -8.97 30.14
C ASP A 334 72.01 -9.30 31.20
N LEU A 335 73.25 -8.92 30.87
CA LEU A 335 74.51 -8.94 31.66
C LEU A 335 74.98 -10.30 32.26
N SER A 336 76.26 -10.64 32.21
CA SER A 336 77.36 -9.84 32.78
C SER A 336 78.77 -10.28 32.29
N GLY A 337 79.77 -9.39 32.44
CA GLY A 337 81.20 -9.64 32.09
C GLY A 337 81.70 -8.80 30.90
N ASP A 338 81.54 -7.47 30.89
CA ASP A 338 82.27 -6.44 31.67
C ASP A 338 83.60 -5.97 31.00
N ARG A 339 83.70 -4.64 30.81
CA ARG A 339 84.88 -3.81 30.45
C ARG A 339 85.94 -4.33 29.44
N LEU A 340 86.05 -3.66 28.28
CA LEU A 340 87.01 -2.54 28.12
C LEU A 340 86.75 -1.68 26.84
N GLN A 341 87.62 -0.69 26.67
CA GLN A 341 87.93 0.24 25.56
C GLN A 341 87.94 -0.36 24.12
N ALA A 342 87.97 0.41 23.01
CA ALA A 342 87.59 1.81 22.70
C ALA A 342 87.86 2.12 21.20
N VAL A 343 87.38 3.27 20.69
CA VAL A 343 87.79 3.98 19.45
C VAL A 343 87.36 3.36 18.08
N PRO A 344 86.93 4.17 17.07
CA PRO A 344 86.46 3.69 15.76
C PRO A 344 87.42 3.98 14.58
N THR A 345 87.15 3.42 13.39
CA THR A 345 87.48 3.87 12.00
C THR A 345 87.18 2.72 11.00
N ALA A 346 86.98 2.88 9.69
CA ALA A 346 86.73 4.03 8.80
C ALA A 346 86.04 3.57 7.48
N ASN A 347 85.64 4.55 6.66
CA ASN A 347 85.14 4.42 5.27
C ASN A 347 85.98 3.49 4.37
N GLY A 348 85.36 2.84 3.36
CA GLY A 348 86.11 2.03 2.38
C GLY A 348 85.30 1.50 1.19
N THR A 349 84.96 2.39 0.25
CA THR A 349 84.49 2.16 -1.13
C THR A 349 84.94 0.87 -1.86
N SER A 350 84.09 0.38 -2.77
CA SER A 350 84.37 0.16 -4.23
C SER A 350 84.06 -1.22 -4.85
N PHE A 351 83.42 -1.13 -6.03
CA PHE A 351 83.50 -1.97 -7.24
C PHE A 351 83.04 -3.45 -7.30
N ASP A 352 82.14 -3.64 -8.27
CA ASP A 352 81.76 -4.82 -9.04
C ASP A 352 82.84 -5.92 -9.21
N PHE A 353 82.40 -7.18 -9.16
CA PHE A 353 82.25 -7.91 -10.43
C PHE A 353 81.18 -9.02 -10.37
N VAL A 354 80.66 -9.42 -11.54
CA VAL A 354 79.72 -10.53 -11.69
C VAL A 354 80.48 -11.85 -11.88
N THR A 355 80.25 -12.81 -10.99
CA THR A 355 80.41 -14.24 -11.27
C THR A 355 79.18 -15.01 -10.77
N ALA A 356 78.77 -16.04 -11.52
CA ALA A 356 77.53 -16.76 -11.28
C ALA A 356 77.72 -17.98 -10.35
N GLU A 357 76.58 -18.57 -9.96
CA GLU A 357 76.44 -19.92 -9.39
C GLU A 357 77.19 -20.20 -8.07
N ASN A 358 76.55 -19.83 -6.96
CA ASN A 358 76.63 -20.55 -5.69
C ASN A 358 75.23 -20.96 -5.25
N GLY A 359 75.07 -22.19 -4.77
CA GLY A 359 73.95 -22.61 -3.92
C GLY A 359 74.49 -23.11 -2.57
N PRO A 360 73.74 -23.91 -1.78
CA PRO A 360 72.29 -24.12 -1.82
C PRO A 360 71.62 -23.92 -0.44
N VAL A 361 70.40 -23.34 -0.38
CA VAL A 361 69.54 -23.39 0.83
C VAL A 361 68.06 -23.53 0.45
N CYS A 362 67.50 -24.68 0.83
CA CYS A 362 66.22 -24.93 1.54
C CYS A 362 65.01 -23.97 1.40
N LEU A 363 63.74 -24.41 1.31
CA LEU A 363 63.08 -25.64 0.78
C LEU A 363 61.56 -25.40 0.87
N ASP A 364 60.96 -24.62 -0.05
CA ASP A 364 59.54 -24.31 0.05
C ASP A 364 58.60 -25.35 -0.57
N LEU A 365 57.45 -25.51 0.11
CA LEU A 365 56.18 -26.12 -0.30
C LEU A 365 56.25 -27.30 -1.30
N TYR A 366 56.35 -28.52 -0.74
CA TYR A 366 56.01 -29.74 -1.48
C TYR A 366 54.51 -29.79 -1.77
N SER A 367 54.13 -29.69 -3.04
CA SER A 367 52.84 -30.18 -3.53
C SER A 367 53.08 -31.06 -4.76
N THR A 368 52.83 -32.36 -4.64
CA THR A 368 52.84 -33.33 -5.73
C THR A 368 51.70 -34.33 -5.56
N PRO A 369 51.04 -34.76 -6.65
CA PRO A 369 49.86 -35.61 -6.57
C PRO A 369 50.23 -37.10 -6.50
N GLN A 370 49.40 -37.90 -5.84
CA GLN A 370 49.44 -39.36 -5.99
C GLN A 370 48.47 -39.82 -7.09
N TYR A 371 49.01 -40.46 -8.11
CA TYR A 371 48.25 -41.17 -9.14
C TYR A 371 47.60 -42.45 -8.58
N LYS A 372 46.47 -42.87 -9.17
CA LYS A 372 45.93 -44.24 -9.07
C LYS A 372 46.17 -44.99 -10.38
N LEU A 373 46.45 -46.29 -10.27
CA LEU A 373 46.64 -47.25 -11.35
C LEU A 373 46.63 -48.67 -10.71
N ASP A 374 45.86 -49.68 -11.13
CA ASP A 374 44.70 -49.71 -12.03
C ASP A 374 43.90 -51.02 -11.85
N GLN A 375 42.63 -51.04 -12.28
CA GLN A 375 41.89 -52.22 -12.81
C GLN A 375 41.62 -53.47 -11.88
N PRO A 376 40.79 -54.45 -12.28
CA PRO A 376 39.38 -54.28 -12.72
C PRO A 376 38.39 -55.41 -12.28
N ILE A 377 37.11 -55.27 -12.65
CA ILE A 377 36.04 -56.31 -12.80
C ILE A 377 35.82 -57.29 -11.62
N ASP A 378 34.70 -57.10 -10.91
CA ASP A 378 33.54 -57.99 -11.11
C ASP A 378 32.20 -57.28 -10.82
N SER A 379 31.08 -57.83 -11.29
CA SER A 379 29.74 -57.21 -11.27
C SER A 379 28.63 -58.25 -11.51
N PRO A 380 27.32 -57.97 -11.31
CA PRO A 380 26.68 -56.71 -10.93
C PRO A 380 25.76 -56.80 -9.69
N GLY A 381 25.25 -55.65 -9.20
CA GLY A 381 24.00 -55.63 -8.42
C GLY A 381 23.89 -54.65 -7.24
N GLU A 382 23.76 -53.35 -7.50
CA GLU A 382 23.09 -52.41 -6.58
C GLU A 382 22.53 -51.20 -7.35
N LEU A 383 21.21 -50.98 -7.30
CA LEU A 383 20.52 -49.84 -7.93
C LEU A 383 19.59 -49.18 -6.87
N SER A 384 20.18 -48.67 -5.79
CA SER A 384 19.41 -48.12 -4.67
C SER A 384 20.19 -47.21 -3.71
N LYS A 385 21.16 -46.40 -4.19
CA LYS A 385 22.02 -45.54 -3.32
C LYS A 385 22.29 -44.11 -3.81
N GLU A 386 21.47 -43.53 -4.69
CA GLU A 386 21.63 -42.13 -5.14
C GLU A 386 20.68 -41.13 -4.44
N SER A 387 19.76 -41.60 -3.58
CA SER A 387 18.70 -40.75 -2.98
C SER A 387 18.99 -40.17 -1.59
N GLU A 388 19.99 -40.66 -0.85
CA GLU A 388 20.23 -40.24 0.54
C GLU A 388 21.25 -39.09 0.69
N ASP A 389 22.15 -38.90 -0.28
CA ASP A 389 23.14 -37.83 -0.24
C ASP A 389 22.54 -36.46 -0.62
N GLU A 390 21.59 -36.40 -1.56
CA GLU A 390 20.92 -35.14 -1.92
C GLU A 390 20.17 -34.51 -0.74
N GLU A 391 19.48 -35.30 0.10
CA GLU A 391 18.74 -34.76 1.25
C GLU A 391 19.69 -34.16 2.32
N ASN A 392 20.87 -34.77 2.48
CA ASN A 392 21.89 -34.29 3.41
C ASN A 392 22.57 -33.01 2.93
N ASP A 393 22.85 -32.87 1.63
CA ASP A 393 23.39 -31.64 1.08
C ASP A 393 22.32 -30.53 0.98
N LEU A 394 21.05 -30.86 0.76
CA LEU A 394 19.95 -29.89 0.90
C LEU A 394 19.86 -29.35 2.34
N LYS A 395 20.01 -30.22 3.35
CA LYS A 395 20.13 -29.83 4.77
C LYS A 395 21.34 -28.92 5.01
N LYS A 396 22.55 -29.28 4.56
CA LYS A 396 23.76 -28.43 4.70
C LYS A 396 23.56 -27.06 4.03
N ARG A 397 23.00 -27.02 2.83
CA ARG A 397 22.74 -25.79 2.07
C ARG A 397 21.69 -24.91 2.76
N GLY A 398 20.66 -25.53 3.35
CA GLY A 398 19.67 -24.87 4.21
C GLY A 398 20.28 -24.28 5.50
N VAL A 399 21.16 -25.03 6.17
CA VAL A 399 21.92 -24.53 7.33
C VAL A 399 22.84 -23.37 6.93
N GLY A 400 23.55 -23.47 5.81
CA GLY A 400 24.37 -22.40 5.26
C GLY A 400 23.57 -21.13 4.94
N ALA A 401 22.37 -21.28 4.38
CA ALA A 401 21.44 -20.17 4.16
C ALA A 401 20.97 -19.54 5.50
N MET A 402 20.58 -20.36 6.48
CA MET A 402 20.20 -19.90 7.82
C MET A 402 21.35 -19.18 8.54
N VAL A 403 22.60 -19.64 8.40
CA VAL A 403 23.79 -18.97 8.97
C VAL A 403 24.05 -17.63 8.27
N LYS A 404 23.92 -17.54 6.93
CA LYS A 404 24.02 -16.25 6.21
C LYS A 404 22.90 -15.28 6.61
N VAL A 405 21.66 -15.77 6.76
CA VAL A 405 20.52 -14.97 7.27
C VAL A 405 20.76 -14.52 8.72
N PHE A 406 21.25 -15.40 9.59
CA PHE A 406 21.58 -15.07 10.98
C PHE A 406 22.70 -14.01 11.05
N HIS A 407 23.75 -14.14 10.23
CA HIS A 407 24.80 -13.13 10.14
C HIS A 407 24.24 -11.77 9.65
N PHE A 408 23.33 -11.76 8.67
CA PHE A 408 22.65 -10.53 8.23
C PHE A 408 21.78 -9.92 9.34
N VAL A 409 20.98 -10.73 10.05
CA VAL A 409 20.15 -10.29 11.18
C VAL A 409 21.01 -9.73 12.32
N MET A 410 22.16 -10.35 12.61
CA MET A 410 23.14 -9.83 13.56
C MET A 410 23.74 -8.50 13.07
N LYS A 411 24.19 -8.41 11.82
CA LYS A 411 24.74 -7.18 11.20
C LYS A 411 23.74 -6.01 11.24
N GLN A 412 22.45 -6.31 11.13
CA GLN A 412 21.35 -5.33 11.17
C GLN A 412 20.64 -5.23 12.54
N SER A 413 21.18 -5.82 13.61
CA SER A 413 20.47 -5.94 14.91
C SER A 413 20.07 -4.60 15.52
N TYR A 414 20.81 -3.52 15.20
CA TYR A 414 20.47 -2.16 15.63
C TYR A 414 19.09 -1.68 15.18
N ILE A 415 18.56 -2.14 14.02
CA ILE A 415 17.19 -1.81 13.60
C ILE A 415 16.18 -2.55 14.48
N CYS A 416 16.43 -3.83 14.80
CA CYS A 416 15.58 -4.60 15.71
C CYS A 416 15.53 -3.93 17.10
N ALA A 417 16.69 -3.51 17.63
CA ALA A 417 16.78 -2.78 18.89
C ALA A 417 16.02 -1.45 18.89
N LEU A 418 16.15 -0.62 17.84
CA LEU A 418 15.39 0.64 17.73
C LEU A 418 13.87 0.38 17.67
N ILE A 419 13.43 -0.61 16.89
CA ILE A 419 12.01 -0.98 16.80
C ILE A 419 11.50 -1.52 18.15
N ALA A 420 12.27 -2.36 18.84
CA ALA A 420 11.90 -2.90 20.15
C ALA A 420 11.82 -1.83 21.25
N MET A 421 12.72 -0.84 21.24
CA MET A 421 12.69 0.31 22.13
C MET A 421 11.39 1.12 21.96
N MET A 422 11.03 1.37 20.71
CA MET A 422 9.81 2.07 20.30
C MET A 422 8.55 1.25 20.62
N ALA A 423 8.58 -0.08 20.43
CA ALA A 423 7.48 -0.97 20.78
C ALA A 423 7.25 -1.05 22.30
N TRP A 424 8.32 -1.08 23.11
CA TRP A 424 8.24 -1.05 24.57
C TRP A 424 7.49 0.20 25.07
N SER A 425 7.86 1.39 24.57
CA SER A 425 7.28 2.66 25.03
C SER A 425 5.82 2.86 24.60
N ILE A 426 5.41 2.31 23.46
CA ILE A 426 4.01 2.32 22.99
C ILE A 426 3.16 1.29 23.75
N THR A 427 3.68 0.09 24.03
CA THR A 427 2.91 -0.99 24.70
C THR A 427 2.81 -0.85 26.23
N TYR A 428 3.69 -0.04 26.82
CA TYR A 428 3.78 0.24 28.27
C TYR A 428 4.00 1.74 28.51
N VAL A 429 2.97 2.54 28.23
CA VAL A 429 2.99 4.00 28.37
C VAL A 429 3.24 4.43 29.83
N SER A 430 4.37 5.08 30.09
CA SER A 430 4.70 5.71 31.37
C SER A 430 5.76 6.81 31.19
N TRP A 431 5.92 7.71 32.15
CA TRP A 431 6.95 8.76 32.10
C TRP A 431 8.38 8.22 31.96
N LEU A 432 8.63 6.99 32.41
CA LEU A 432 9.94 6.32 32.27
C LEU A 432 10.15 5.79 30.84
N THR A 433 9.12 5.22 30.21
CA THR A 433 9.24 4.69 28.84
C THR A 433 9.14 5.78 27.77
N PHE A 434 8.64 6.97 28.11
CA PHE A 434 8.75 8.16 27.25
C PHE A 434 10.21 8.45 26.82
N VAL A 435 11.18 8.23 27.73
CA VAL A 435 12.61 8.40 27.44
C VAL A 435 13.06 7.48 26.29
N PHE A 436 12.59 6.23 26.26
CA PHE A 436 12.84 5.30 25.16
C PHE A 436 12.19 5.73 23.85
N LEU A 437 10.98 6.31 23.87
CA LEU A 437 10.35 6.84 22.66
C LEU A 437 11.19 7.99 22.07
N MET A 438 11.52 8.98 22.90
CA MET A 438 12.32 10.13 22.47
C MET A 438 13.73 9.72 21.99
N TRP A 439 14.40 8.81 22.71
CA TRP A 439 15.75 8.37 22.35
C TRP A 439 15.77 7.57 21.03
N SER A 440 14.84 6.63 20.85
CA SER A 440 14.73 5.87 19.60
C SER A 440 14.49 6.82 18.42
N CYS A 441 13.59 7.78 18.57
CA CYS A 441 13.27 8.72 17.50
C CYS A 441 14.44 9.67 17.17
N MET A 442 15.19 10.12 18.18
CA MET A 442 16.42 10.89 17.96
C MET A 442 17.48 10.06 17.21
N LEU A 443 17.69 8.80 17.59
CA LEU A 443 18.62 7.90 16.89
C LEU A 443 18.21 7.63 15.43
N TRP A 444 16.90 7.59 15.11
CA TRP A 444 16.43 7.45 13.73
C TRP A 444 16.75 8.66 12.85
N MET A 445 16.79 9.89 13.39
CA MET A 445 17.08 11.11 12.61
C MET A 445 18.56 11.27 12.25
N VAL A 446 19.47 10.58 12.93
CA VAL A 446 20.92 10.72 12.72
C VAL A 446 21.36 9.92 11.48
N ARG A 447 22.16 10.55 10.61
CA ARG A 447 22.73 9.92 9.39
C ARG A 447 23.43 8.60 9.71
N ASP A 448 24.39 8.63 10.64
CA ASP A 448 25.20 7.46 11.02
C ASP A 448 24.53 6.64 12.14
N ARG A 449 23.20 6.45 12.09
CA ARG A 449 22.41 5.83 13.18
C ARG A 449 22.96 4.50 13.70
N ARG A 450 23.62 3.67 12.88
CA ARG A 450 24.33 2.45 13.32
C ARG A 450 25.43 2.79 14.34
N ARG A 451 26.31 3.76 14.03
CA ARG A 451 27.41 4.21 14.91
C ARG A 451 26.88 4.74 16.26
N TYR A 452 25.82 5.54 16.23
CA TYR A 452 25.24 6.13 17.45
C TYR A 452 24.40 5.15 18.27
N ALA A 453 23.61 4.28 17.64
CA ALA A 453 22.94 3.17 18.34
C ALA A 453 23.97 2.23 18.98
N MET A 454 25.10 1.99 18.31
CA MET A 454 26.19 1.18 18.87
C MET A 454 26.87 1.88 20.06
N LEU A 455 27.22 3.16 19.92
CA LEU A 455 27.81 3.98 21.00
C LEU A 455 26.94 3.99 22.26
N THR A 456 25.62 4.04 22.09
CA THR A 456 24.66 4.22 23.19
C THR A 456 24.13 2.89 23.77
N SER A 457 24.40 1.75 23.11
CA SER A 457 23.93 0.42 23.50
C SER A 457 24.17 -0.01 24.97
N PRO A 458 25.32 0.27 25.64
CA PRO A 458 25.47 -0.11 27.06
C PRO A 458 24.50 0.64 27.96
N PHE A 459 24.20 1.91 27.67
CA PHE A 459 23.22 2.69 28.42
C PHE A 459 21.79 2.20 28.16
N MET A 460 21.48 1.79 26.91
CA MET A 460 20.18 1.21 26.56
C MET A 460 19.92 -0.12 27.30
N VAL A 461 20.93 -1.00 27.40
CA VAL A 461 20.86 -2.24 28.20
C VAL A 461 20.74 -1.93 29.71
N ALA A 462 21.57 -1.03 30.25
CA ALA A 462 21.54 -0.68 31.66
C ALA A 462 20.18 -0.09 32.10
N TYR A 463 19.62 0.82 31.31
CA TYR A 463 18.30 1.41 31.57
C TYR A 463 17.16 0.40 31.38
N GLY A 464 17.24 -0.47 30.35
CA GLY A 464 16.28 -1.55 30.16
C GLY A 464 16.24 -2.55 31.32
N ASN A 465 17.42 -2.95 31.82
CA ASN A 465 17.56 -3.78 33.04
C ASN A 465 16.95 -3.08 34.26
N LEU A 466 17.23 -1.79 34.47
CA LEU A 466 16.67 -1.02 35.60
C LEU A 466 15.14 -0.96 35.52
N LEU A 467 14.58 -0.62 34.36
CA LEU A 467 13.12 -0.53 34.18
C LEU A 467 12.41 -1.87 34.35
N ILE A 468 13.04 -2.99 33.98
CA ILE A 468 12.40 -4.31 34.12
C ILE A 468 12.47 -4.85 35.55
N VAL A 469 13.54 -4.56 36.30
CA VAL A 469 13.62 -4.84 37.74
C VAL A 469 12.59 -4.02 38.52
N LEU A 470 12.46 -2.71 38.22
CA LEU A 470 11.43 -1.87 38.83
C LEU A 470 10.01 -2.35 38.49
N GLN A 471 9.74 -2.69 37.22
CA GLN A 471 8.45 -3.28 36.83
C GLN A 471 8.18 -4.59 37.58
N TYR A 472 9.19 -5.44 37.80
CA TYR A 472 9.02 -6.71 38.51
C TYR A 472 8.55 -6.48 39.95
N ILE A 473 9.21 -5.57 40.69
CA ILE A 473 8.85 -5.19 42.06
C ILE A 473 7.43 -4.63 42.13
N TRP A 474 7.04 -3.74 41.21
CA TRP A 474 5.67 -3.20 41.12
C TRP A 474 4.64 -4.18 40.50
N SER A 475 5.05 -5.40 40.14
CA SER A 475 4.14 -6.48 39.72
C SER A 475 3.71 -7.41 40.86
N PHE A 476 4.22 -7.20 42.08
CA PHE A 476 3.76 -7.92 43.27
C PHE A 476 2.30 -7.61 43.60
N GLU A 477 1.55 -8.61 44.07
CA GLU A 477 0.09 -8.55 44.27
C GLU A 477 -0.34 -7.35 45.14
N LYS A 478 0.34 -7.17 46.29
CA LYS A 478 0.03 -6.16 47.32
C LYS A 478 0.55 -4.73 47.03
N MET A 479 1.37 -4.52 46.00
CA MET A 479 1.91 -3.17 45.70
C MET A 479 0.84 -2.25 45.10
N GLY A 480 0.73 -1.04 45.67
CA GLY A 480 -0.20 0.00 45.23
C GLY A 480 0.25 0.71 43.95
N GLU A 481 -0.70 1.38 43.29
CA GLU A 481 -0.46 2.06 42.02
C GLU A 481 0.21 3.42 42.21
N VAL A 482 1.23 3.70 41.40
CA VAL A 482 1.91 5.01 41.34
C VAL A 482 1.56 5.65 40.00
N SER A 483 0.72 6.68 40.05
CA SER A 483 0.12 7.33 38.89
C SER A 483 1.19 7.79 37.88
N GLY A 484 1.09 7.29 36.65
CA GLY A 484 1.96 7.68 35.53
C GLY A 484 3.33 6.98 35.46
N PHE A 485 3.75 6.18 36.45
CA PHE A 485 5.08 5.54 36.48
C PHE A 485 5.06 4.05 36.14
N PHE A 486 4.14 3.27 36.72
CA PHE A 486 4.06 1.81 36.51
C PHE A 486 2.62 1.38 36.22
N VAL A 487 2.44 0.54 35.19
CA VAL A 487 1.13 0.03 34.75
C VAL A 487 0.96 -1.41 35.24
N LYS A 488 -0.06 -1.65 36.07
CA LYS A 488 -0.52 -2.99 36.47
C LYS A 488 -1.41 -3.54 35.34
N LYS A 489 -1.15 -4.75 34.85
CA LYS A 489 -1.97 -5.44 33.83
C LYS A 489 -2.48 -6.78 34.39
N ASN A 490 -3.67 -7.20 33.98
CA ASN A 490 -4.41 -8.33 34.55
C ASN A 490 -3.66 -9.67 34.62
N ASN A 491 -2.66 -9.89 33.74
CA ASN A 491 -1.76 -11.04 33.75
C ASN A 491 -0.30 -10.54 33.75
N PRO A 492 0.49 -10.74 34.83
CA PRO A 492 1.85 -10.22 34.92
C PRO A 492 2.82 -10.92 33.94
N PHE A 493 2.62 -12.22 33.70
CA PHE A 493 3.46 -13.03 32.81
C PHE A 493 3.65 -12.40 31.42
N HIS A 494 2.56 -12.04 30.73
CA HIS A 494 2.63 -11.39 29.41
C HIS A 494 3.28 -9.99 29.48
N SER A 495 3.06 -9.26 30.58
CA SER A 495 3.61 -7.91 30.80
C SER A 495 5.14 -7.92 30.89
N LEU A 496 5.69 -8.90 31.61
CA LEU A 496 7.13 -9.08 31.79
C LEU A 496 7.78 -9.80 30.61
N SER A 497 7.18 -10.88 30.11
CA SER A 497 7.70 -11.67 28.98
C SER A 497 7.93 -10.83 27.72
N SER A 498 6.96 -9.98 27.34
CA SER A 498 7.11 -9.09 26.18
C SER A 498 8.19 -8.02 26.38
N LYS A 499 8.43 -7.54 27.60
CA LYS A 499 9.55 -6.63 27.90
C LYS A 499 10.91 -7.33 27.79
N ILE A 500 11.01 -8.59 28.18
CA ILE A 500 12.23 -9.41 28.01
C ILE A 500 12.51 -9.68 26.53
N LEU A 501 11.48 -9.93 25.73
CA LEU A 501 11.62 -10.07 24.28
C LEU A 501 12.17 -8.78 23.64
N CYS A 502 11.73 -7.60 24.09
CA CYS A 502 12.34 -6.33 23.68
C CYS A 502 13.78 -6.19 24.18
N LEU A 503 14.05 -6.50 25.45
CA LEU A 503 15.38 -6.41 26.08
C LEU A 503 16.43 -7.31 25.42
N LEU A 504 16.03 -8.47 24.89
CA LEU A 504 16.87 -9.39 24.13
C LEU A 504 17.49 -8.72 22.90
N SER A 505 16.75 -7.84 22.22
CA SER A 505 17.30 -7.06 21.09
C SER A 505 18.40 -6.08 21.53
N PHE A 506 18.30 -5.51 22.74
CA PHE A 506 19.33 -4.63 23.28
C PHE A 506 20.59 -5.43 23.66
N TRP A 507 20.42 -6.64 24.21
CA TRP A 507 21.54 -7.54 24.49
C TRP A 507 22.26 -8.00 23.22
N LEU A 508 21.52 -8.29 22.13
CA LEU A 508 22.10 -8.60 20.82
C LEU A 508 22.85 -7.41 20.23
N LEU A 509 22.28 -6.20 20.29
CA LEU A 509 22.95 -4.99 19.85
C LEU A 509 24.23 -4.74 20.64
N LEU A 510 24.18 -4.71 21.97
CA LEU A 510 25.38 -4.50 22.82
C LEU A 510 26.46 -5.54 22.49
N ARG A 511 26.08 -6.80 22.32
CA ARG A 511 26.99 -7.87 21.88
C ARG A 511 27.62 -7.56 20.52
N GLN A 512 26.84 -7.17 19.51
CA GLN A 512 27.35 -6.72 18.20
C GLN A 512 28.34 -5.55 18.33
N THR A 513 28.09 -4.59 19.23
CA THR A 513 29.01 -3.45 19.41
C THR A 513 30.37 -3.86 19.95
N LEU A 514 30.38 -4.92 20.79
CA LEU A 514 31.60 -5.47 21.36
C LEU A 514 32.26 -6.46 20.40
N THR A 515 31.52 -7.11 19.49
CA THR A 515 32.12 -7.87 18.40
C THR A 515 32.92 -6.95 17.48
N GLU A 516 32.24 -5.98 16.86
CA GLU A 516 32.84 -5.11 15.84
C GLU A 516 33.96 -4.23 16.41
N ARG A 517 33.96 -3.92 17.71
CA ARG A 517 35.09 -3.22 18.37
C ARG A 517 36.29 -4.12 18.61
N GLU A 518 36.08 -5.39 18.99
CA GLU A 518 37.18 -6.32 19.24
C GLU A 518 37.77 -6.85 17.92
N GLU A 519 36.94 -7.00 16.88
CA GLU A 519 37.39 -7.27 15.51
C GLU A 519 38.25 -6.09 14.99
N LYS A 520 37.77 -4.84 15.10
CA LYS A 520 38.56 -3.65 14.73
C LYS A 520 39.85 -3.49 15.52
N LEU A 521 39.82 -3.71 16.84
CA LEU A 521 41.05 -3.69 17.65
C LEU A 521 42.02 -4.83 17.33
N LYS A 522 41.64 -5.82 16.51
CA LYS A 522 42.59 -6.81 15.96
C LYS A 522 43.12 -6.36 14.60
N GLU A 523 42.25 -5.83 13.73
CA GLU A 523 42.63 -5.17 12.47
C GLU A 523 43.66 -4.05 12.75
N ASP A 524 43.31 -3.07 13.60
CA ASP A 524 44.18 -1.95 14.01
C ASP A 524 45.55 -2.40 14.57
N ASN A 525 45.61 -3.56 15.25
CA ASN A 525 46.85 -4.09 15.85
C ASN A 525 47.68 -4.96 14.88
N ILE A 526 47.10 -5.40 13.76
CA ILE A 526 47.81 -6.10 12.68
C ILE A 526 48.43 -5.05 11.75
N ASP A 527 47.65 -4.07 11.31
CA ASP A 527 48.11 -2.97 10.46
C ASP A 527 49.25 -2.16 11.13
N LEU A 528 49.18 -1.96 12.45
CA LEU A 528 50.24 -1.28 13.21
C LEU A 528 51.54 -2.12 13.33
N LEU A 529 51.46 -3.44 13.11
CA LEU A 529 52.61 -4.35 13.19
C LEU A 529 53.43 -4.31 11.89
N ASP A 530 52.76 -4.29 10.73
CA ASP A 530 53.41 -4.30 9.41
C ASP A 530 54.13 -2.98 9.05
N VAL A 531 53.84 -1.89 9.76
CA VAL A 531 54.43 -0.56 9.50
C VAL A 531 55.86 -0.39 10.06
N HIS A 532 56.38 -1.34 10.86
CA HIS A 532 57.67 -1.16 11.55
C HIS A 532 58.93 -1.68 10.80
N ILE A 533 59.21 -1.15 9.61
CA ILE A 533 60.53 -1.27 8.95
C ILE A 533 61.02 0.10 8.44
N PRO A 534 61.85 0.84 9.20
CA PRO A 534 62.40 2.13 8.74
C PRO A 534 63.75 1.96 8.00
N GLY A 535 63.75 2.21 6.69
CA GLY A 535 64.95 2.39 5.84
C GLY A 535 65.17 3.85 5.41
N PRO A 536 66.41 4.30 5.12
CA PRO A 536 66.74 5.74 5.18
C PRO A 536 66.60 6.56 3.88
N GLN A 537 65.94 7.72 4.02
CA GLN A 537 66.22 9.06 3.45
C GLN A 537 66.72 9.23 1.99
N VAL A 538 65.94 9.97 1.19
CA VAL A 538 66.42 11.10 0.35
C VAL A 538 65.39 12.25 0.44
N GLU A 539 65.84 13.50 0.30
CA GLU A 539 65.04 14.73 0.48
C GLU A 539 64.21 15.16 -0.76
N GLY A 540 63.19 16.01 -0.55
CA GLY A 540 62.42 16.65 -1.64
C GLY A 540 61.31 17.58 -1.15
N LEU A 541 61.62 18.85 -0.87
CA LEU A 541 60.69 19.81 -0.24
C LEU A 541 59.98 20.72 -1.25
N MET A 542 58.64 20.72 -1.29
CA MET A 542 57.86 21.93 -1.63
C MET A 542 56.42 21.98 -1.09
N LEU A 543 56.21 22.95 -0.18
CA LEU A 543 55.03 23.80 0.10
C LEU A 543 53.59 23.36 -0.26
N ASN A 544 52.69 23.45 0.73
CA ASN A 544 51.24 23.26 0.63
C ASN A 544 50.52 24.23 -0.34
N VAL A 545 49.69 23.72 -1.25
CA VAL A 545 48.52 24.45 -1.80
C VAL A 545 47.30 23.52 -1.96
N LEU A 546 46.30 23.75 -1.09
CA LEU A 546 44.85 23.58 -1.31
C LEU A 546 44.35 22.60 -2.40
N GLN A 547 43.89 21.41 -1.99
CA GLN A 547 42.65 20.82 -2.51
C GLN A 547 42.02 19.88 -1.47
N THR A 548 40.76 20.10 -1.12
CA THR A 548 39.96 19.13 -0.35
C THR A 548 39.27 18.16 -1.31
N ALA A 549 39.50 16.87 -1.13
CA ALA A 549 38.70 15.79 -1.70
C ALA A 549 38.25 14.84 -0.56
N PRO A 550 37.05 14.24 -0.63
CA PRO A 550 36.71 13.14 0.24
C PRO A 550 37.59 11.92 -0.10
N PRO A 551 37.81 10.97 0.83
CA PRO A 551 38.46 9.72 0.47
C PRO A 551 37.60 9.00 -0.58
N THR A 552 38.22 8.61 -1.68
CA THR A 552 37.72 7.52 -2.52
C THR A 552 37.77 6.26 -1.68
N GLU A 553 36.63 5.59 -1.50
CA GLU A 553 36.60 4.20 -1.06
C GLU A 553 37.37 3.40 -2.13
N GLU A 554 38.37 2.61 -1.72
CA GLU A 554 39.13 1.77 -2.65
C GLU A 554 38.19 0.66 -3.14
N GLU A 555 38.03 0.54 -4.46
CA GLU A 555 37.21 -0.53 -5.05
C GLU A 555 38.02 -1.83 -4.99
N ASP A 556 37.66 -2.73 -4.07
CA ASP A 556 38.16 -4.10 -4.02
C ASP A 556 38.05 -4.73 -5.42
N SER A 557 39.19 -5.01 -6.04
CA SER A 557 39.24 -5.55 -7.40
C SER A 557 38.97 -7.06 -7.39
N GLU A 558 37.73 -7.45 -7.13
CA GLU A 558 37.29 -8.84 -7.34
C GLU A 558 37.50 -9.23 -8.82
N GLU A 559 38.11 -10.39 -9.04
CA GLU A 559 38.39 -10.91 -10.38
C GLU A 559 37.10 -11.19 -11.16
N GLY A 560 37.19 -11.17 -12.50
CA GLY A 560 36.07 -11.10 -13.42
C GLY A 560 35.14 -12.32 -13.49
N GLY A 561 34.35 -12.55 -12.44
CA GLY A 561 33.11 -13.32 -12.49
C GLY A 561 31.98 -12.54 -13.18
N GLU A 562 30.93 -13.24 -13.61
CA GLU A 562 29.70 -12.57 -14.06
C GLU A 562 29.05 -11.79 -12.89
N PRO A 563 28.48 -10.60 -13.13
CA PRO A 563 27.91 -9.77 -12.06
C PRO A 563 26.75 -10.51 -11.38
N ASP A 564 26.98 -10.88 -10.12
CA ASP A 564 26.12 -11.77 -9.34
C ASP A 564 24.63 -11.35 -9.43
N VAL A 565 23.74 -12.32 -9.67
CA VAL A 565 22.32 -12.04 -9.98
C VAL A 565 21.66 -11.25 -8.85
N MET A 566 22.12 -11.46 -7.62
CA MET A 566 21.73 -10.69 -6.43
C MET A 566 22.12 -9.20 -6.53
N GLN A 567 23.30 -8.87 -7.06
CA GLN A 567 23.78 -7.50 -7.23
C GLN A 567 23.00 -6.77 -8.34
N VAL A 568 22.71 -7.45 -9.45
CA VAL A 568 21.86 -6.93 -10.53
C VAL A 568 20.43 -6.66 -10.04
N LEU A 569 19.86 -7.62 -9.29
CA LEU A 569 18.53 -7.48 -8.68
C LEU A 569 18.50 -6.34 -7.65
N GLY A 570 19.51 -6.24 -6.78
CA GLY A 570 19.63 -5.16 -5.79
C GLY A 570 19.70 -3.79 -6.44
N ASN A 571 20.48 -3.64 -7.52
CA ASN A 571 20.57 -2.41 -8.30
C ASN A 571 19.24 -2.06 -9.00
N MET A 572 18.50 -3.05 -9.52
CA MET A 572 17.16 -2.81 -10.10
C MET A 572 16.15 -2.37 -9.03
N VAL A 573 16.12 -3.04 -7.88
CA VAL A 573 15.24 -2.70 -6.75
C VAL A 573 15.58 -1.30 -6.22
N MET A 574 16.85 -0.97 -6.05
CA MET A 574 17.28 0.37 -5.63
C MET A 574 16.86 1.46 -6.63
N ALA A 575 16.99 1.22 -7.94
CA ALA A 575 16.56 2.16 -8.97
C ALA A 575 15.02 2.36 -8.99
N LEU A 576 14.24 1.29 -8.79
CA LEU A 576 12.78 1.36 -8.67
C LEU A 576 12.36 2.14 -7.41
N LEU A 577 12.97 1.86 -6.27
CA LEU A 577 12.69 2.54 -5.00
C LEU A 577 13.04 4.04 -5.10
N VAL A 578 14.23 4.40 -5.58
CA VAL A 578 14.62 5.81 -5.81
C VAL A 578 13.60 6.55 -6.67
N LYS A 579 13.07 5.91 -7.73
CA LYS A 579 12.11 6.53 -8.66
C LYS A 579 10.69 6.68 -8.08
N TYR A 580 10.21 5.74 -7.28
CA TYR A 580 8.80 5.67 -6.88
C TYR A 580 8.51 5.94 -5.39
N TRP A 581 9.51 5.92 -4.50
CA TRP A 581 9.29 6.05 -3.05
C TRP A 581 8.65 7.38 -2.63
N ILE A 582 8.87 8.46 -3.38
CA ILE A 582 8.23 9.75 -3.11
C ILE A 582 6.68 9.67 -3.17
N TYR A 583 6.12 8.79 -4.02
CA TYR A 583 4.67 8.54 -4.06
C TYR A 583 4.19 7.72 -2.87
N ILE A 584 5.02 6.82 -2.33
CA ILE A 584 4.74 6.08 -1.09
C ILE A 584 4.68 7.06 0.09
N CYS A 585 5.66 7.97 0.21
CA CYS A 585 5.62 9.05 1.20
C CYS A 585 4.37 9.93 1.06
N GLY A 586 4.00 10.29 -0.18
CA GLY A 586 2.76 11.02 -0.47
C GLY A 586 1.49 10.27 -0.04
N GLY A 587 1.42 8.96 -0.30
CA GLY A 587 0.32 8.10 0.14
C GLY A 587 0.15 8.05 1.66
N MET A 588 1.27 8.01 2.40
CA MET A 588 1.24 7.98 3.86
C MET A 588 0.68 9.27 4.49
N PHE A 589 0.82 10.44 3.85
CA PHE A 589 0.14 11.67 4.31
C PHE A 589 -1.38 11.50 4.33
N PHE A 590 -1.97 10.90 3.29
CA PHE A 590 -3.42 10.64 3.24
C PHE A 590 -3.85 9.66 4.33
N PHE A 591 -3.09 8.57 4.54
CA PHE A 591 -3.36 7.58 5.58
C PHE A 591 -3.34 8.19 6.99
N VAL A 592 -2.30 8.95 7.33
CA VAL A 592 -2.17 9.67 8.61
C VAL A 592 -3.30 10.70 8.82
N SER A 593 -3.76 11.36 7.74
CA SER A 593 -4.70 12.47 7.83
C SER A 593 -6.18 12.06 7.85
N PHE A 594 -6.53 10.90 7.29
CA PHE A 594 -7.94 10.44 7.18
C PHE A 594 -8.32 9.28 8.11
N GLU A 595 -7.37 8.60 8.77
CA GLU A 595 -7.68 7.50 9.68
C GLU A 595 -8.50 7.96 10.91
N GLY A 596 -9.79 7.61 10.97
CA GLY A 596 -10.68 7.97 12.07
C GLY A 596 -10.87 9.48 12.28
N THR A 597 -11.20 9.90 13.52
CA THR A 597 -11.64 11.29 13.79
C THR A 597 -10.63 12.38 13.36
N ILE A 598 -11.17 13.42 12.70
CA ILE A 598 -10.45 14.60 12.25
C ILE A 598 -10.17 15.53 13.42
N VAL A 599 -8.93 16.03 13.47
CA VAL A 599 -8.33 16.78 14.59
C VAL A 599 -7.24 17.69 14.03
N MET A 600 -6.92 18.80 14.70
CA MET A 600 -6.06 19.84 14.12
C MET A 600 -4.70 19.34 13.58
N TYR A 601 -4.01 18.41 14.25
CA TYR A 601 -2.72 17.92 13.74
C TYR A 601 -2.81 17.19 12.39
N LYS A 602 -3.94 16.55 12.07
CA LYS A 602 -4.19 15.92 10.76
C LYS A 602 -4.44 16.95 9.66
N ILE A 603 -5.10 18.05 10.01
CA ILE A 603 -5.31 19.18 9.08
C ILE A 603 -3.96 19.83 8.76
N ILE A 604 -3.05 19.92 9.74
CA ILE A 604 -1.68 20.43 9.52
C ILE A 604 -0.86 19.47 8.65
N TYR A 605 -0.91 18.15 8.86
CA TYR A 605 -0.26 17.19 7.94
C TYR A 605 -0.75 17.36 6.49
N MET A 606 -2.06 17.49 6.28
CA MET A 606 -2.62 17.78 4.96
C MET A 606 -2.13 19.12 4.42
N MET A 607 -2.14 20.20 5.22
CA MET A 607 -1.65 21.52 4.82
C MET A 607 -0.18 21.49 4.36
N MET A 608 0.68 20.73 5.06
CA MET A 608 2.08 20.54 4.67
C MET A 608 2.19 19.82 3.31
N PHE A 609 1.45 18.72 3.12
CA PHE A 609 1.40 17.99 1.86
C PHE A 609 0.91 18.86 0.69
N LEU A 610 -0.23 19.54 0.88
CA LEU A 610 -0.83 20.42 -0.14
C LEU A 610 0.10 21.59 -0.51
N SER A 611 0.81 22.17 0.46
CA SER A 611 1.83 23.19 0.23
C SER A 611 2.98 22.65 -0.65
N CYS A 612 3.42 21.42 -0.41
CA CYS A 612 4.45 20.76 -1.23
C CYS A 612 3.99 20.54 -2.68
N VAL A 613 2.74 20.12 -2.89
CA VAL A 613 2.14 19.95 -4.24
C VAL A 613 1.98 21.31 -4.95
N VAL A 614 1.57 22.36 -4.24
CA VAL A 614 1.49 23.73 -4.79
C VAL A 614 2.88 24.23 -5.20
N LEU A 615 3.90 24.05 -4.37
CA LEU A 615 5.28 24.44 -4.71
C LEU A 615 5.80 23.69 -5.94
N TYR A 616 5.54 22.37 -6.05
CA TYR A 616 5.87 21.55 -7.21
C TYR A 616 5.28 22.12 -8.51
N GLN A 617 4.00 22.49 -8.47
CA GLN A 617 3.26 23.01 -9.63
C GLN A 617 3.65 24.43 -10.02
N VAL A 618 3.78 25.34 -9.05
CA VAL A 618 4.02 26.77 -9.31
C VAL A 618 5.49 27.02 -9.69
N HIS A 619 6.45 26.42 -8.97
CA HIS A 619 7.88 26.62 -9.21
C HIS A 619 8.71 25.36 -8.91
N TYR A 620 8.71 24.40 -9.85
CA TYR A 620 9.46 23.14 -9.77
C TYR A 620 10.94 23.29 -9.33
N GLU A 621 11.66 24.31 -9.78
CA GLU A 621 13.06 24.57 -9.37
C GLU A 621 13.19 24.95 -7.89
N ARG A 622 12.30 25.82 -7.39
CA ARG A 622 12.23 26.15 -5.96
C ARG A 622 11.80 24.93 -5.14
N TRP A 623 10.88 24.13 -5.66
CA TRP A 623 10.47 22.86 -5.02
C TRP A 623 11.65 21.90 -4.88
N ARG A 624 12.48 21.70 -5.92
CA ARG A 624 13.70 20.85 -5.83
C ARG A 624 14.63 21.29 -4.70
N TRP A 625 14.87 22.59 -4.56
CA TRP A 625 15.74 23.15 -3.52
C TRP A 625 15.11 23.06 -2.11
N ILE A 626 13.80 23.30 -1.99
CA ILE A 626 13.06 23.28 -0.72
C ILE A 626 12.78 21.84 -0.23
N LEU A 627 12.73 20.84 -1.12
CA LEU A 627 12.30 19.47 -0.80
C LEU A 627 13.04 18.83 0.39
N LYS A 628 14.33 19.13 0.57
CA LYS A 628 15.12 18.65 1.72
C LYS A 628 14.62 19.23 3.05
N TYR A 629 14.39 20.54 3.07
CA TYR A 629 13.85 21.26 4.22
C TYR A 629 12.39 20.90 4.50
N PHE A 630 11.60 20.59 3.46
CA PHE A 630 10.25 20.05 3.62
C PHE A 630 10.26 18.73 4.40
N TRP A 631 11.06 17.74 3.99
CA TRP A 631 11.12 16.46 4.71
C TRP A 631 11.64 16.62 6.14
N MET A 632 12.64 17.48 6.37
CA MET A 632 13.10 17.83 7.73
C MET A 632 11.97 18.46 8.57
N SER A 633 11.18 19.36 8.00
CA SER A 633 10.04 19.99 8.68
C SER A 633 8.95 18.96 9.01
N VAL A 634 8.65 18.04 8.10
CA VAL A 634 7.69 16.93 8.33
C VAL A 634 8.17 16.05 9.49
N VAL A 635 9.44 15.65 9.50
CA VAL A 635 10.03 14.84 10.59
C VAL A 635 9.95 15.59 11.93
N MET A 636 10.36 16.85 11.99
CA MET A 636 10.24 17.67 13.21
C MET A 636 8.79 17.86 13.67
N TYR A 637 7.84 17.96 12.73
CA TYR A 637 6.42 18.03 13.07
C TYR A 637 5.89 16.70 13.62
N THR A 638 6.27 15.56 13.03
CA THR A 638 5.91 14.23 13.58
C THR A 638 6.46 14.02 15.00
N MET A 639 7.67 14.50 15.30
CA MET A 639 8.24 14.50 16.66
C MET A 639 7.38 15.27 17.65
N LEU A 640 6.95 16.47 17.29
CA LEU A 640 6.10 17.31 18.13
C LEU A 640 4.72 16.69 18.35
N VAL A 641 4.09 16.13 17.30
CA VAL A 641 2.79 15.44 17.42
C VAL A 641 2.88 14.19 18.28
N LEU A 642 3.91 13.36 18.10
CA LEU A 642 4.16 12.18 18.93
C LEU A 642 4.38 12.56 20.41
N THR A 643 5.13 13.64 20.65
CA THR A 643 5.36 14.16 22.01
C THR A 643 4.05 14.58 22.66
N LEU A 644 3.24 15.42 22.01
CA LEU A 644 1.99 15.94 22.55
C LEU A 644 0.93 14.85 22.78
N VAL A 645 0.80 13.89 21.86
CA VAL A 645 -0.14 12.76 22.00
C VAL A 645 0.29 11.83 23.14
N TYR A 646 1.59 11.70 23.41
CA TYR A 646 2.09 10.86 24.49
C TYR A 646 1.96 11.53 25.87
N THR A 647 2.43 12.77 26.03
CA THR A 647 2.44 13.46 27.34
C THR A 647 1.03 13.74 27.86
N TYR A 648 0.09 14.03 26.96
CA TYR A 648 -1.29 14.35 27.33
C TYR A 648 -2.07 13.16 27.95
N GLN A 649 -1.62 11.91 27.78
CA GLN A 649 -2.22 10.76 28.46
C GLN A 649 -2.13 10.89 30.00
N PHE A 650 -1.21 11.70 30.52
CA PHE A 650 -1.02 11.95 31.96
C PHE A 650 -1.66 13.26 32.46
N ASP A 651 -2.06 14.18 31.59
CA ASP A 651 -2.64 15.49 31.97
C ASP A 651 -4.17 15.47 31.97
N GLU A 652 -4.79 16.34 32.77
CA GLU A 652 -6.25 16.44 32.98
C GLU A 652 -6.88 17.58 32.13
N THR A 653 -6.07 18.43 31.48
CA THR A 653 -6.52 19.68 30.83
C THR A 653 -7.26 19.48 29.49
N ARG A 654 -8.59 19.28 29.56
CA ARG A 654 -9.46 18.84 28.43
C ARG A 654 -9.45 19.76 27.17
N CYS A 655 -8.57 19.45 26.21
CA CYS A 655 -8.38 20.16 24.93
C CYS A 655 -8.76 19.33 23.69
N ARG A 656 -10.04 18.92 23.58
CA ARG A 656 -10.55 17.95 22.59
C ARG A 656 -10.22 18.25 21.12
N ASP A 657 -10.47 19.46 20.63
CA ASP A 657 -10.37 19.78 19.19
C ASP A 657 -8.93 19.80 18.63
N LEU A 658 -7.92 19.88 19.53
CA LEU A 658 -6.52 19.63 19.17
C LEU A 658 -6.24 18.14 18.88
N GLY A 659 -7.20 17.26 19.18
CA GLY A 659 -7.05 15.80 19.12
C GLY A 659 -6.39 15.20 20.35
N LEU A 660 -6.43 15.94 21.46
CA LEU A 660 -5.89 15.57 22.76
C LEU A 660 -7.04 15.08 23.65
N GLU A 661 -7.18 13.75 23.74
CA GLU A 661 -8.12 13.05 24.64
C GLU A 661 -7.38 11.91 25.35
N LYS A 662 -7.78 11.51 26.56
CA LYS A 662 -7.24 10.31 27.22
C LYS A 662 -7.79 9.08 26.48
N PHE A 663 -6.93 8.33 25.81
CA PHE A 663 -7.33 7.20 24.96
C PHE A 663 -7.26 5.86 25.70
N SER A 664 -8.10 4.91 25.28
CA SER A 664 -7.96 3.49 25.66
C SER A 664 -6.72 2.90 24.99
N LEU A 665 -6.10 1.89 25.62
CA LEU A 665 -4.81 1.32 25.16
C LEU A 665 -4.82 0.89 23.69
N SER A 666 -5.93 0.30 23.20
CA SER A 666 -6.06 -0.11 21.80
C SER A 666 -6.10 1.08 20.83
N MET A 667 -6.80 2.16 21.18
CA MET A 667 -6.91 3.34 20.32
C MET A 667 -5.64 4.19 20.38
N LEU A 668 -4.99 4.25 21.56
CA LEU A 668 -3.71 4.90 21.79
C LEU A 668 -2.59 4.24 20.97
N PHE A 669 -2.57 2.91 20.89
CA PHE A 669 -1.64 2.16 20.04
C PHE A 669 -1.73 2.63 18.58
N THR A 670 -2.92 2.63 17.98
CA THR A 670 -3.13 3.10 16.60
C THR A 670 -2.74 4.57 16.41
N ARG A 671 -3.10 5.44 17.38
CA ARG A 671 -2.80 6.88 17.34
C ARG A 671 -1.32 7.22 17.43
N ILE A 672 -0.50 6.40 18.10
CA ILE A 672 0.96 6.59 18.15
C ILE A 672 1.66 5.85 17.00
N PHE A 673 1.22 4.62 16.66
CA PHE A 673 1.84 3.80 15.61
C PHE A 673 1.78 4.46 14.23
N ILE A 674 0.69 5.13 13.87
CA ILE A 674 0.51 5.69 12.53
C ILE A 674 1.44 6.88 12.22
N PRO A 675 1.56 7.92 13.08
CA PRO A 675 2.59 8.95 12.89
C PRO A 675 4.02 8.39 13.00
N THR A 676 4.22 7.32 13.77
CA THR A 676 5.53 6.65 13.93
C THR A 676 5.96 5.87 12.68
N SER A 677 5.04 5.17 12.00
CA SER A 677 5.35 4.49 10.74
C SER A 677 5.55 5.49 9.59
N PHE A 678 4.81 6.61 9.60
CA PHE A 678 5.02 7.72 8.67
C PHE A 678 6.38 8.41 8.85
N LEU A 679 6.76 8.72 10.10
CA LEU A 679 8.10 9.18 10.47
C LEU A 679 9.20 8.27 9.87
N LEU A 680 9.08 6.95 10.07
CA LEU A 680 10.04 5.98 9.58
C LEU A 680 10.16 6.01 8.04
N VAL A 681 9.04 6.07 7.32
CA VAL A 681 9.01 6.15 5.84
C VAL A 681 9.63 7.46 5.32
N CYS A 682 9.41 8.59 6.01
CA CYS A 682 10.01 9.88 5.69
C CYS A 682 11.53 9.93 5.96
N ILE A 683 11.98 9.39 7.09
CA ILE A 683 13.41 9.27 7.44
C ILE A 683 14.14 8.36 6.43
N LEU A 684 13.52 7.24 6.05
CA LEU A 684 14.08 6.32 5.06
C LEU A 684 14.21 7.02 3.68
N HIS A 685 13.20 7.79 3.25
CA HIS A 685 13.30 8.62 2.04
C HIS A 685 14.48 9.61 2.12
N LEU A 686 14.56 10.37 3.21
CA LEU A 686 15.54 11.43 3.41
C LEU A 686 16.99 10.92 3.33
N HIS A 687 17.30 9.78 3.96
CA HIS A 687 18.66 9.25 3.99
C HIS A 687 19.07 8.42 2.77
N TYR A 688 18.15 7.65 2.16
CA TYR A 688 18.51 6.68 1.12
C TYR A 688 18.12 7.08 -0.31
N PHE A 689 17.03 7.81 -0.47
CA PHE A 689 16.42 8.04 -1.79
C PHE A 689 16.45 9.51 -2.23
N HIS A 690 16.43 10.47 -1.31
CA HIS A 690 16.26 11.89 -1.58
C HIS A 690 17.30 12.46 -2.56
N ASP A 691 18.59 12.39 -2.23
CA ASP A 691 19.65 12.97 -3.07
C ASP A 691 19.76 12.23 -4.43
N ARG A 692 19.59 10.89 -4.44
CA ARG A 692 19.56 10.08 -5.67
C ARG A 692 18.35 10.40 -6.58
N PHE A 693 17.18 10.68 -5.98
CA PHE A 693 15.97 11.09 -6.70
C PHE A 693 16.11 12.49 -7.31
N LEU A 694 16.72 13.44 -6.58
CA LEU A 694 17.01 14.77 -7.10
C LEU A 694 17.97 14.71 -8.31
N GLN A 695 19.02 13.88 -8.25
CA GLN A 695 19.93 13.62 -9.37
C GLN A 695 19.19 12.99 -10.57
N LEU A 696 18.39 11.94 -10.35
CA LEU A 696 17.64 11.24 -11.41
C LEU A 696 16.67 12.16 -12.17
N THR A 697 16.14 13.18 -11.49
CA THR A 697 15.12 14.11 -12.01
C THR A 697 15.68 15.46 -12.44
N ASP A 698 16.99 15.62 -12.48
CA ASP A 698 17.59 16.88 -12.93
C ASP A 698 17.57 17.05 -14.45
N LEU A 699 17.32 18.28 -14.88
CA LEU A 699 17.40 18.70 -16.28
C LEU A 699 18.78 19.29 -16.60
N GLN A 700 19.41 19.98 -15.64
CA GLN A 700 20.70 20.65 -15.86
C GLN A 700 21.85 19.64 -15.95
N ALA A 701 21.89 18.63 -15.07
CA ALA A 701 22.86 17.54 -15.15
C ALA A 701 22.79 16.73 -16.47
N VAL A 702 21.64 16.68 -17.15
CA VAL A 702 21.54 16.04 -18.48
C VAL A 702 22.25 16.87 -19.54
N VAL A 703 22.08 18.20 -19.51
CA VAL A 703 22.76 19.12 -20.45
C VAL A 703 24.27 19.19 -20.16
N ALA A 704 24.68 19.34 -18.90
CA ALA A 704 26.10 19.39 -18.53
C ALA A 704 26.84 18.06 -18.80
N LYS A 705 26.16 16.91 -18.69
CA LYS A 705 26.70 15.60 -19.09
C LYS A 705 26.73 15.38 -20.61
N GLU A 706 26.20 16.32 -21.39
CA GLU A 706 26.29 16.33 -22.85
C GLU A 706 27.37 17.29 -23.37
N GLU A 707 27.59 18.43 -22.69
CA GLU A 707 28.70 19.35 -22.96
C GLU A 707 30.08 18.74 -22.63
N SER A 708 30.12 17.76 -21.71
CA SER A 708 31.32 16.96 -21.42
C SER A 708 31.51 15.87 -22.48
N THR A 709 32.47 16.06 -23.38
CA THR A 709 32.65 15.34 -24.65
C THR A 709 33.11 13.86 -24.56
N ILE A 710 33.01 13.22 -23.38
CA ILE A 710 33.64 11.92 -23.09
C ILE A 710 32.60 10.90 -22.59
N TYR A 711 31.65 10.46 -23.43
CA TYR A 711 30.74 9.35 -23.09
C TYR A 711 30.28 8.47 -24.27
N SER A 712 31.16 8.22 -25.24
CA SER A 712 30.87 7.36 -26.41
C SER A 712 30.86 5.85 -26.10
N HIS A 713 31.61 5.38 -25.09
CA HIS A 713 31.85 3.95 -24.86
C HIS A 713 30.80 3.21 -24.01
N ALA A 714 29.99 3.88 -23.19
CA ALA A 714 29.00 3.23 -22.31
C ALA A 714 27.75 2.66 -23.04
N LYS A 715 27.83 2.47 -24.37
CA LYS A 715 26.73 2.07 -25.25
C LYS A 715 26.36 0.57 -25.17
N VAL A 716 27.16 -0.22 -24.43
CA VAL A 716 26.96 -1.67 -24.25
C VAL A 716 25.95 -1.96 -23.13
N ASN A 717 26.26 -1.59 -21.87
CA ASN A 717 25.39 -1.90 -20.71
C ASN A 717 24.00 -1.24 -20.82
N GLY A 718 23.90 -0.12 -21.55
CA GLY A 718 22.62 0.49 -21.89
C GLY A 718 21.65 -0.44 -22.66
N ARG A 719 22.14 -1.46 -23.39
CA ARG A 719 21.28 -2.41 -24.11
C ARG A 719 20.46 -3.30 -23.18
N VAL A 720 21.06 -3.84 -22.11
CA VAL A 720 20.34 -4.70 -21.15
C VAL A 720 19.26 -3.89 -20.40
N TYR A 721 19.58 -2.66 -19.99
CA TYR A 721 18.61 -1.76 -19.36
C TYR A 721 17.49 -1.31 -20.32
N LEU A 722 17.78 -1.14 -21.62
CA LEU A 722 16.77 -0.91 -22.66
C LEU A 722 15.88 -2.14 -22.88
N ILE A 723 16.48 -3.34 -22.97
CA ILE A 723 15.77 -4.59 -23.12
C ILE A 723 14.85 -4.82 -21.92
N MET A 724 15.32 -4.67 -20.68
CA MET A 724 14.49 -4.97 -19.51
C MET A 724 13.37 -3.94 -19.27
N ASN A 725 13.57 -2.65 -19.60
CA ASN A 725 12.44 -1.70 -19.69
C ASN A 725 11.44 -2.10 -20.81
N ARG A 726 11.95 -2.65 -21.91
CA ARG A 726 11.22 -3.31 -23.01
C ARG A 726 10.86 -4.78 -22.70
N TRP A 727 10.81 -5.17 -21.42
CA TRP A 727 10.08 -6.35 -20.93
C TRP A 727 9.08 -5.97 -19.83
N VAL A 728 9.52 -5.27 -18.78
CA VAL A 728 8.66 -4.90 -17.63
C VAL A 728 7.51 -3.95 -18.01
N SER A 729 7.69 -3.06 -19.00
CA SER A 729 6.60 -2.23 -19.55
C SER A 729 5.91 -2.84 -20.78
N ALA A 730 6.32 -4.04 -21.24
CA ALA A 730 6.32 -4.31 -22.68
C ALA A 730 5.10 -5.02 -23.27
N ARG A 731 4.22 -5.62 -22.47
CA ARG A 731 2.98 -6.24 -22.99
C ARG A 731 1.70 -5.46 -22.68
N PHE A 732 1.65 -4.74 -21.55
CA PHE A 732 0.46 -3.94 -21.18
C PHE A 732 0.63 -2.44 -21.45
N LEU A 733 1.83 -1.87 -21.28
CA LEU A 733 2.08 -0.43 -21.47
C LEU A 733 2.71 -0.06 -22.83
N TRP A 734 3.30 -1.00 -23.58
CA TRP A 734 3.92 -0.69 -24.88
C TRP A 734 2.91 -0.47 -26.02
N HIS A 735 1.71 -1.07 -25.94
CA HIS A 735 0.57 -0.67 -26.78
C HIS A 735 0.05 0.74 -26.44
N LEU A 736 0.40 1.27 -25.27
CA LEU A 736 0.12 2.63 -24.80
C LEU A 736 1.39 3.51 -24.85
N SER A 737 2.21 3.35 -25.89
CA SER A 737 3.49 4.07 -26.07
C SER A 737 3.33 5.60 -25.92
N PRO A 738 3.94 6.24 -24.89
CA PRO A 738 3.78 7.68 -24.64
C PRO A 738 4.44 8.60 -25.69
N SER A 739 5.26 8.05 -26.60
CA SER A 739 5.82 8.78 -27.73
C SER A 739 4.93 8.75 -28.99
N GLN A 740 3.97 7.82 -29.06
CA GLN A 740 2.97 7.72 -30.12
C GLN A 740 1.65 8.36 -29.67
N PHE A 741 1.19 8.05 -28.45
CA PHE A 741 0.05 8.73 -27.83
C PHE A 741 0.45 10.14 -27.36
N ASN A 742 0.40 11.08 -28.30
CA ASN A 742 0.73 12.48 -28.11
C ASN A 742 -0.38 13.20 -27.31
N LEU A 743 -0.53 12.87 -26.01
CA LEU A 743 -1.48 13.46 -25.04
C LEU A 743 -1.15 14.94 -24.69
N SER A 744 -0.40 15.60 -25.58
CA SER A 744 0.08 16.98 -25.51
C SER A 744 -0.92 18.00 -26.08
N VAL A 745 -1.96 17.53 -26.78
CA VAL A 745 -3.06 18.36 -27.28
C VAL A 745 -4.40 17.73 -26.95
N LEU A 746 -5.11 18.40 -26.05
CA LEU A 746 -6.56 18.39 -25.87
C LEU A 746 -7.21 17.42 -24.89
N PRO A 747 -7.20 16.07 -25.04
CA PRO A 747 -7.90 15.21 -24.10
C PRO A 747 -7.49 15.47 -22.65
N SER A 748 -6.22 15.73 -22.35
CA SER A 748 -5.76 16.05 -20.98
C SER A 748 -6.41 17.31 -20.38
N HIS A 749 -6.55 18.40 -21.14
CA HIS A 749 -7.14 19.67 -20.67
C HIS A 749 -8.68 19.61 -20.64
N ALA A 750 -9.27 18.95 -21.64
CA ALA A 750 -10.71 18.70 -21.68
C ALA A 750 -11.14 17.71 -20.59
N LEU A 751 -10.36 16.65 -20.34
CA LEU A 751 -10.55 15.69 -19.25
C LEU A 751 -10.33 16.34 -17.88
N LEU A 752 -9.44 17.33 -17.78
CA LEU A 752 -9.27 18.11 -16.55
C LEU A 752 -10.54 18.88 -16.19
N LEU A 753 -11.14 19.65 -17.12
CA LEU A 753 -12.38 20.35 -16.78
C LEU A 753 -13.63 19.48 -16.85
N THR A 754 -13.69 18.43 -17.67
CA THR A 754 -14.77 17.45 -17.51
C THR A 754 -14.64 16.73 -16.19
N LEU A 755 -13.47 16.37 -15.66
CA LEU A 755 -13.36 15.84 -14.27
C LEU A 755 -13.50 16.92 -13.19
N ALA A 756 -13.40 18.20 -13.52
CA ALA A 756 -13.78 19.32 -12.63
C ALA A 756 -15.30 19.55 -12.58
N VAL A 757 -16.06 19.15 -13.60
CA VAL A 757 -17.53 19.26 -13.68
C VAL A 757 -18.20 17.92 -13.28
N PHE A 758 -17.66 16.81 -13.80
CA PHE A 758 -17.86 15.42 -13.37
C PHE A 758 -17.18 15.14 -12.01
N SER A 759 -16.67 16.17 -11.34
CA SER A 759 -16.49 16.24 -9.88
C SER A 759 -17.80 16.01 -9.10
N SER A 760 -18.90 15.84 -9.83
CA SER A 760 -20.26 15.76 -9.32
C SER A 760 -21.20 14.93 -10.22
N SER A 761 -20.65 14.00 -11.02
CA SER A 761 -21.45 13.04 -11.80
C SER A 761 -20.89 11.62 -11.78
N SER A 762 -21.15 10.93 -10.67
CA SER A 762 -21.60 9.54 -10.74
C SER A 762 -23.13 9.56 -10.76
N PRO A 763 -23.83 8.79 -11.63
CA PRO A 763 -25.29 8.80 -11.72
C PRO A 763 -26.01 8.20 -10.50
N VAL A 764 -25.27 7.79 -9.45
CA VAL A 764 -25.80 6.99 -8.34
C VAL A 764 -26.28 7.83 -7.15
N LEU A 765 -25.53 8.86 -6.70
CA LEU A 765 -25.83 9.50 -5.40
C LEU A 765 -25.24 10.91 -5.17
N SER A 766 -25.52 11.88 -6.03
CA SER A 766 -25.71 13.31 -5.67
C SER A 766 -26.00 14.19 -6.90
N PRO A 767 -26.77 15.28 -6.77
CA PRO A 767 -26.84 16.33 -7.79
C PRO A 767 -25.54 17.16 -7.80
N VAL A 768 -25.25 17.79 -8.96
CA VAL A 768 -24.09 18.67 -9.17
C VAL A 768 -23.95 19.69 -8.02
N GLN A 769 -22.84 19.63 -7.25
CA GLN A 769 -22.61 20.56 -6.13
C GLN A 769 -22.15 21.94 -6.63
N VAL A 770 -23.12 22.69 -7.17
CA VAL A 770 -23.01 24.13 -7.39
C VAL A 770 -22.73 24.80 -6.05
N SER A 771 -21.65 25.56 -5.98
CA SER A 771 -21.25 26.29 -4.78
C SER A 771 -20.50 27.57 -5.15
N PHE A 772 -20.48 28.54 -4.24
CA PHE A 772 -19.73 29.77 -4.43
C PHE A 772 -18.23 29.50 -4.60
N LEU A 773 -17.64 28.61 -3.78
CA LEU A 773 -16.21 28.26 -3.86
C LEU A 773 -15.81 27.70 -5.24
N ASN A 774 -16.67 26.92 -5.89
CA ASN A 774 -16.40 26.34 -7.21
C ASN A 774 -16.44 27.36 -8.38
N SER A 775 -16.96 28.58 -8.16
CA SER A 775 -17.06 29.63 -9.21
C SER A 775 -15.70 30.01 -9.82
N VAL A 776 -14.64 30.01 -9.02
CA VAL A 776 -13.28 30.39 -9.43
C VAL A 776 -12.73 29.42 -10.48
N PHE A 777 -13.03 28.13 -10.37
CA PHE A 777 -12.61 27.11 -11.36
C PHE A 777 -13.28 27.35 -12.71
N LEU A 778 -14.59 27.58 -12.73
CA LEU A 778 -15.34 27.81 -13.95
C LEU A 778 -14.92 29.13 -14.61
N ALA A 779 -14.75 30.21 -13.83
CA ALA A 779 -14.31 31.51 -14.35
C ALA A 779 -12.89 31.44 -14.95
N SER A 780 -11.92 30.85 -14.23
CA SER A 780 -10.53 30.77 -14.70
C SER A 780 -10.39 29.97 -15.99
N TRP A 781 -11.09 28.83 -16.12
CA TRP A 781 -11.02 28.01 -17.34
C TRP A 781 -11.90 28.50 -18.49
N ALA A 782 -13.05 29.14 -18.22
CA ALA A 782 -13.87 29.75 -19.26
C ALA A 782 -13.09 30.81 -20.07
N PHE A 783 -12.23 31.59 -19.41
CA PHE A 783 -11.35 32.53 -20.10
C PHE A 783 -10.02 31.91 -20.58
N ALA A 784 -9.45 30.93 -19.87
CA ALA A 784 -8.20 30.30 -20.31
C ALA A 784 -8.33 29.40 -21.55
N LEU A 785 -9.49 28.83 -21.83
CA LEU A 785 -9.70 28.03 -23.04
C LEU A 785 -9.58 28.88 -24.32
N PRO A 786 -10.35 29.96 -24.54
CA PRO A 786 -10.19 30.82 -25.72
C PRO A 786 -8.85 31.57 -25.80
N TYR A 787 -8.20 31.84 -24.67
CA TYR A 787 -6.98 32.66 -24.60
C TYR A 787 -5.81 31.83 -24.06
N SER A 788 -5.10 31.16 -24.98
CA SER A 788 -4.06 30.17 -24.69
C SER A 788 -2.94 30.64 -23.75
N GLN A 789 -2.64 31.94 -23.74
CA GLN A 789 -1.67 32.58 -22.84
C GLN A 789 -2.00 32.37 -21.35
N TYR A 790 -3.28 32.36 -20.97
CA TYR A 790 -3.70 32.23 -19.58
C TYR A 790 -3.77 30.78 -19.07
N ARG A 791 -3.63 29.75 -19.93
CA ARG A 791 -3.78 28.33 -19.53
C ARG A 791 -2.84 27.92 -18.40
N ARG A 792 -1.57 28.34 -18.45
CA ARG A 792 -0.58 28.07 -17.40
C ARG A 792 -0.94 28.74 -16.06
N LEU A 793 -1.51 29.94 -16.11
CA LEU A 793 -1.95 30.68 -14.93
C LEU A 793 -3.25 30.11 -14.34
N ALA A 794 -4.19 29.68 -15.18
CA ALA A 794 -5.43 29.05 -14.72
C ALA A 794 -5.17 27.71 -14.02
N SER A 795 -4.27 26.88 -14.56
CA SER A 795 -3.85 25.62 -13.92
C SER A 795 -3.27 25.86 -12.51
N SER A 796 -2.35 26.83 -12.34
CA SER A 796 -1.76 27.14 -11.03
C SER A 796 -2.71 27.85 -10.06
N VAL A 797 -3.59 28.73 -10.53
CA VAL A 797 -4.67 29.32 -9.69
C VAL A 797 -5.63 28.23 -9.20
N CYS A 798 -5.98 27.28 -10.07
CA CYS A 798 -6.86 26.16 -9.69
C CYS A 798 -6.24 25.26 -8.62
N THR A 799 -4.93 24.99 -8.62
CA THR A 799 -4.35 24.13 -7.58
C THR A 799 -4.23 24.81 -6.23
N VAL A 800 -3.81 26.08 -6.20
CA VAL A 800 -3.84 26.87 -4.96
C VAL A 800 -5.25 26.91 -4.39
N TRP A 801 -6.26 27.18 -5.22
CA TRP A 801 -7.66 27.24 -4.79
C TRP A 801 -8.22 25.87 -4.36
N THR A 802 -7.88 24.78 -5.07
CA THR A 802 -8.27 23.42 -4.68
C THR A 802 -7.68 23.05 -3.30
N CYS A 803 -6.41 23.39 -3.04
CA CYS A 803 -5.78 23.18 -1.74
C CYS A 803 -6.47 23.97 -0.63
N VAL A 804 -6.85 25.24 -0.88
CA VAL A 804 -7.63 26.06 0.05
C VAL A 804 -8.99 25.42 0.34
N ILE A 805 -9.73 24.97 -0.68
CA ILE A 805 -11.03 24.30 -0.50
C ILE A 805 -10.88 23.02 0.34
N ILE A 806 -9.86 22.20 0.11
CA ILE A 806 -9.60 20.99 0.91
C ILE A 806 -9.39 21.36 2.39
N ILE A 807 -8.53 22.35 2.66
CA ILE A 807 -8.24 22.81 4.03
C ILE A 807 -9.52 23.35 4.71
N CYS A 808 -10.31 24.19 4.02
CA CYS A 808 -11.57 24.71 4.54
C CYS A 808 -12.60 23.59 4.81
N LYS A 809 -12.74 22.62 3.89
CA LYS A 809 -13.63 21.46 4.07
C LYS A 809 -13.20 20.55 5.24
N MET A 810 -11.90 20.41 5.49
CA MET A 810 -11.37 19.65 6.65
C MET A 810 -11.56 20.40 7.97
N LEU A 811 -11.27 21.71 8.01
CA LEU A 811 -11.50 22.55 9.19
C LEU A 811 -12.97 22.54 9.61
N TYR A 812 -13.90 22.55 8.65
CA TYR A 812 -15.34 22.52 8.92
C TYR A 812 -15.84 21.23 9.59
N GLN A 813 -15.09 20.12 9.55
CA GLN A 813 -15.45 18.88 10.25
C GLN A 813 -15.09 18.88 11.75
N LEU A 814 -14.41 19.91 12.26
CA LEU A 814 -14.05 19.99 13.68
C LEU A 814 -15.31 20.01 14.57
N LYS A 815 -15.22 19.37 15.75
CA LYS A 815 -16.36 19.24 16.66
C LYS A 815 -16.80 20.60 17.20
N SER A 816 -15.87 21.52 17.45
CA SER A 816 -16.11 22.92 17.85
C SER A 816 -17.08 23.73 16.96
N ILE A 817 -17.33 23.32 15.70
CA ILE A 817 -18.13 24.09 14.73
C ILE A 817 -19.55 23.51 14.62
N ASP A 818 -20.43 23.79 15.59
CA ASP A 818 -21.80 23.26 15.59
C ASP A 818 -22.78 24.12 14.75
N PRO A 819 -23.34 23.59 13.64
CA PRO A 819 -24.14 24.38 12.69
C PRO A 819 -25.43 24.93 13.30
N THR A 820 -26.01 24.21 14.26
CA THR A 820 -27.19 24.64 15.04
C THR A 820 -27.05 26.03 15.66
N THR A 821 -25.82 26.47 15.97
CA THR A 821 -25.56 27.77 16.60
C THR A 821 -25.69 28.98 15.65
N TYR A 822 -25.60 28.77 14.33
CA TYR A 822 -25.68 29.85 13.32
C TYR A 822 -26.62 29.54 12.14
N SER A 823 -27.22 28.34 12.10
CA SER A 823 -28.33 28.02 11.22
C SER A 823 -29.51 29.00 11.43
N LYS A 824 -30.21 29.36 10.36
CA LYS A 824 -31.36 30.29 10.44
C LYS A 824 -32.65 29.61 10.02
N ASN A 825 -33.63 29.58 10.91
CA ASN A 825 -34.98 29.21 10.54
C ASN A 825 -35.69 30.41 9.87
N CYS A 826 -36.01 30.32 8.59
CA CYS A 826 -36.69 31.39 7.86
C CYS A 826 -38.21 31.21 7.98
N THR A 827 -38.92 32.20 8.51
CA THR A 827 -40.39 32.15 8.63
C THR A 827 -41.09 32.57 7.33
N LYS A 828 -42.19 31.89 6.98
CA LYS A 828 -43.04 32.20 5.83
C LYS A 828 -43.78 33.53 6.07
N PRO A 829 -43.71 34.53 5.16
CA PRO A 829 -44.44 35.78 5.32
C PRO A 829 -45.97 35.58 5.29
N GLY A 830 -46.70 36.38 6.07
CA GLY A 830 -48.17 36.37 6.06
C GLY A 830 -48.72 36.82 4.72
N GLY A 831 -49.60 36.00 4.11
CA GLY A 831 -50.27 36.29 2.83
C GLY A 831 -50.16 35.18 1.79
N TYR A 832 -49.21 34.24 1.92
CA TYR A 832 -49.04 33.13 0.97
C TYR A 832 -49.99 31.95 1.25
N THR A 833 -51.15 31.94 0.57
CA THR A 833 -52.20 30.91 0.70
C THR A 833 -52.04 29.69 -0.23
N LYS A 834 -50.99 29.64 -1.08
CA LYS A 834 -50.70 28.47 -1.94
C LYS A 834 -49.78 27.48 -1.21
N ASN A 835 -50.13 26.19 -1.26
CA ASN A 835 -49.45 25.09 -0.57
C ASN A 835 -48.03 24.67 -1.06
N PRO A 836 -47.58 24.89 -2.32
CA PRO A 836 -46.32 24.30 -2.79
C PRO A 836 -45.04 25.06 -2.34
N LEU A 837 -45.18 26.14 -1.56
CA LEU A 837 -44.03 26.89 -1.04
C LEU A 837 -43.32 26.18 0.13
N ASP A 838 -44.01 25.26 0.81
CA ASP A 838 -43.51 24.65 2.05
C ASP A 838 -42.44 23.57 1.78
N ASP A 839 -42.37 23.06 0.54
CA ASP A 839 -41.28 22.22 0.03
C ASP A 839 -40.03 23.01 -0.42
N SER A 840 -40.09 24.34 -0.46
CA SER A 840 -38.96 25.17 -0.93
C SER A 840 -37.79 25.18 0.05
N LEU A 841 -36.58 25.41 -0.48
CA LEU A 841 -35.34 25.34 0.31
C LEU A 841 -35.29 26.33 1.49
N LEU A 842 -36.04 27.44 1.46
CA LEU A 842 -36.09 28.41 2.55
C LEU A 842 -36.96 27.96 3.73
N TYR A 843 -38.03 27.20 3.47
CA TYR A 843 -39.08 26.94 4.47
C TYR A 843 -39.13 25.48 4.96
N LYS A 844 -38.49 24.55 4.23
CA LYS A 844 -38.47 23.12 4.55
C LYS A 844 -37.57 22.73 5.73
N ALA A 845 -36.51 23.50 6.00
CA ALA A 845 -35.50 23.20 7.02
C ALA A 845 -34.77 24.48 7.46
N PRO A 846 -34.13 24.52 8.65
CA PRO A 846 -33.23 25.61 9.01
C PRO A 846 -32.07 25.71 8.00
N VAL A 847 -31.78 26.93 7.57
CA VAL A 847 -30.82 27.23 6.50
C VAL A 847 -29.42 27.45 7.07
N ASP A 848 -28.50 26.56 6.72
CA ASP A 848 -27.07 26.75 6.96
C ASP A 848 -26.46 27.73 5.94
N PRO A 849 -25.87 28.87 6.37
CA PRO A 849 -25.25 29.85 5.47
C PRO A 849 -24.02 29.28 4.74
N THR A 850 -23.35 28.32 5.36
CA THR A 850 -22.13 27.63 4.90
C THR A 850 -22.37 26.67 3.73
N ASN A 851 -23.59 26.13 3.61
CA ASN A 851 -23.94 25.21 2.52
C ASN A 851 -23.89 25.91 1.15
N TRP A 852 -24.38 27.16 1.07
CA TRP A 852 -24.29 28.00 -0.15
C TRP A 852 -22.83 28.32 -0.54
N VAL A 853 -21.94 28.48 0.45
CA VAL A 853 -20.51 28.65 0.21
C VAL A 853 -19.88 27.38 -0.39
N GLY A 854 -20.35 26.21 0.05
CA GLY A 854 -19.86 24.88 -0.36
C GLY A 854 -19.29 24.05 0.79
N LEU A 855 -19.59 24.40 2.05
CA LEU A 855 -19.14 23.71 3.26
C LEU A 855 -20.31 22.99 3.95
N GLN A 856 -20.16 21.68 4.17
CA GLN A 856 -21.15 20.80 4.79
C GLN A 856 -20.45 19.84 5.77
N LYS A 857 -21.11 19.47 6.87
CA LYS A 857 -20.62 18.42 7.79
C LYS A 857 -21.04 17.05 7.26
N THR A 858 -20.10 16.11 7.23
CA THR A 858 -20.25 14.78 6.62
C THR A 858 -19.36 13.76 7.32
N ASP A 859 -19.89 12.60 7.69
CA ASP A 859 -19.10 11.55 8.35
C ASP A 859 -18.05 10.92 7.41
N ASP A 860 -18.40 10.68 6.14
CA ASP A 860 -17.43 10.31 5.10
C ASP A 860 -16.75 11.55 4.48
N LEU A 861 -15.69 12.01 5.15
CA LEU A 861 -14.83 13.06 4.62
C LEU A 861 -14.11 12.63 3.32
N LEU A 862 -13.77 11.36 3.15
CA LEU A 862 -13.02 10.91 1.97
C LEU A 862 -13.89 11.00 0.71
N GLY A 863 -15.16 10.57 0.78
CA GLY A 863 -16.15 10.80 -0.27
C GLY A 863 -16.36 12.29 -0.57
N TYR A 864 -16.49 13.13 0.47
CA TYR A 864 -16.69 14.57 0.33
C TYR A 864 -15.49 15.34 -0.25
N LEU A 865 -14.27 14.83 -0.06
CA LEU A 865 -13.03 15.37 -0.64
C LEU A 865 -12.59 14.70 -1.94
N ARG A 866 -13.06 13.47 -2.25
CA ARG A 866 -12.62 12.61 -3.36
C ARG A 866 -12.35 13.37 -4.66
N TYR A 867 -13.31 14.18 -5.08
CA TYR A 867 -13.23 14.93 -6.33
C TYR A 867 -12.24 16.10 -6.29
N ASN A 868 -12.05 16.75 -5.13
CA ASN A 868 -11.05 17.81 -4.94
C ASN A 868 -9.63 17.22 -4.93
N LEU A 869 -9.45 16.05 -4.33
CA LEU A 869 -8.19 15.30 -4.38
C LEU A 869 -7.86 14.81 -5.78
N LEU A 870 -8.86 14.29 -6.51
CA LEU A 870 -8.72 13.85 -7.90
C LEU A 870 -8.40 15.03 -8.84
N MET A 871 -9.07 16.18 -8.67
CA MET A 871 -8.76 17.43 -9.37
C MET A 871 -7.31 17.87 -9.14
N LEU A 872 -6.85 17.87 -7.89
CA LEU A 872 -5.46 18.21 -7.56
C LEU A 872 -4.45 17.21 -8.17
N ALA A 873 -4.76 15.91 -8.13
CA ALA A 873 -3.91 14.88 -8.72
C ALA A 873 -3.78 15.01 -10.25
N LEU A 874 -4.87 15.34 -10.95
CA LEU A 874 -4.86 15.62 -12.39
C LEU A 874 -4.05 16.87 -12.73
N LEU A 875 -4.22 17.97 -11.97
CA LEU A 875 -3.51 19.22 -12.20
C LEU A 875 -2.00 19.06 -11.94
N ALA A 876 -1.60 18.26 -10.93
CA ALA A 876 -0.20 17.91 -10.73
C ALA A 876 0.33 17.02 -11.87
N PHE A 877 -0.46 16.03 -12.31
CA PHE A 877 -0.09 15.11 -13.40
C PHE A 877 0.04 15.82 -14.76
N GLU A 878 -0.73 16.89 -15.01
CA GLU A 878 -0.56 17.79 -16.17
C GLU A 878 0.89 18.28 -16.27
N VAL A 879 1.42 18.84 -15.17
CA VAL A 879 2.79 19.35 -15.08
C VAL A 879 3.81 18.22 -15.16
N THR A 880 3.54 17.07 -14.52
CA THR A 880 4.38 15.87 -14.63
C THR A 880 4.54 15.42 -16.08
N ILE A 881 3.47 15.39 -16.87
CA ILE A 881 3.52 15.04 -18.31
C ILE A 881 4.38 16.05 -19.07
N TYR A 882 4.14 17.36 -18.90
CA TYR A 882 4.90 18.38 -19.61
C TYR A 882 6.41 18.31 -19.31
N ARG A 883 6.79 18.16 -18.03
CA ARG A 883 8.20 18.03 -17.63
C ARG A 883 8.81 16.69 -18.06
N HIS A 884 8.05 15.59 -18.08
CA HIS A 884 8.54 14.31 -18.58
C HIS A 884 8.80 14.36 -20.10
N GLN A 885 7.92 15.00 -20.88
CA GLN A 885 8.15 15.21 -22.31
C GLN A 885 9.36 16.11 -22.59
N GLU A 886 9.57 17.14 -21.78
CA GLU A 886 10.73 18.04 -21.87
C GLU A 886 12.05 17.30 -21.57
N TYR A 887 12.10 16.56 -20.44
CA TYR A 887 13.23 15.69 -20.09
C TYR A 887 13.53 14.64 -21.19
N PHE A 888 12.50 13.98 -21.72
CA PHE A 888 12.65 12.99 -22.79
C PHE A 888 13.16 13.60 -24.09
N ARG A 889 12.72 14.82 -24.45
CA ARG A 889 13.19 15.53 -25.64
C ARG A 889 14.66 15.93 -25.51
N LEU A 890 15.04 16.55 -24.40
CA LEU A 890 16.42 16.96 -24.13
C LEU A 890 17.37 15.74 -24.16
N ARG A 891 17.07 14.71 -23.37
CA ARG A 891 17.89 13.48 -23.28
C ARG A 891 18.07 12.74 -24.62
N ASN A 892 17.15 12.90 -25.56
CA ASN A 892 17.20 12.25 -26.87
C ASN A 892 17.49 13.23 -28.03
N LYS A 893 17.87 14.48 -27.73
CA LYS A 893 18.14 15.57 -28.70
C LYS A 893 17.00 15.83 -29.70
N LEU A 894 15.75 15.67 -29.27
CA LEU A 894 14.56 15.84 -30.12
C LEU A 894 14.00 17.26 -30.02
N SER A 895 13.83 17.92 -31.17
CA SER A 895 13.15 19.20 -31.28
C SER A 895 11.63 19.08 -31.01
N PRO A 896 10.94 20.16 -30.60
CA PRO A 896 9.48 20.17 -30.54
C PRO A 896 8.88 20.05 -31.95
N PRO A 897 7.91 19.15 -32.19
CA PRO A 897 7.34 18.96 -33.53
C PRO A 897 6.53 20.17 -33.98
N ALA A 898 6.75 20.63 -35.21
CA ALA A 898 6.15 21.85 -35.77
C ALA A 898 4.62 21.77 -35.94
N ALA A 899 4.08 20.56 -36.11
CA ALA A 899 2.66 20.27 -36.00
C ALA A 899 2.46 19.21 -34.91
N ARG A 900 1.43 19.39 -34.07
CA ARG A 900 1.16 18.50 -32.93
C ARG A 900 0.32 17.30 -33.38
N ILE A 901 0.96 16.33 -34.03
CA ILE A 901 0.32 15.17 -34.68
C ILE A 901 0.69 13.84 -34.02
N ILE A 902 -0.03 12.78 -34.38
CA ILE A 902 0.22 11.40 -33.93
C ILE A 902 1.14 10.72 -34.95
N PHE A 903 0.66 10.51 -36.17
CA PHE A 903 1.43 9.87 -37.24
C PHE A 903 2.23 10.91 -38.01
N HIS A 904 3.54 10.99 -37.78
CA HIS A 904 4.38 12.02 -38.37
C HIS A 904 4.63 11.79 -39.87
N ASP A 905 4.49 10.55 -40.33
CA ASP A 905 4.73 10.13 -41.72
C ASP A 905 3.58 10.46 -42.69
N ILE A 906 2.45 11.01 -42.21
CA ILE A 906 1.21 11.14 -42.98
C ILE A 906 0.83 12.60 -43.21
N THR A 907 1.00 13.04 -44.46
CA THR A 907 0.73 14.39 -44.97
C THR A 907 -0.48 14.40 -45.91
N ARG A 908 -0.90 15.59 -46.38
CA ARG A 908 -1.92 15.74 -47.43
C ARG A 908 -1.61 14.93 -48.69
N GLN A 909 -0.34 14.73 -49.07
CA GLN A 909 0.00 13.97 -50.28
C GLN A 909 -0.35 12.47 -50.15
N HIS A 910 -0.28 11.92 -48.93
CA HIS A 910 -0.56 10.50 -48.69
C HIS A 910 -2.06 10.19 -48.52
N LEU A 911 -2.93 11.21 -48.39
CA LEU A 911 -4.38 11.06 -48.25
C LEU A 911 -5.01 10.23 -49.40
N ASP A 912 -4.56 10.44 -50.64
CA ASP A 912 -5.18 9.87 -51.83
C ASP A 912 -4.66 8.49 -52.23
N ILE A 913 -3.64 7.96 -51.54
CA ILE A 913 -2.94 6.71 -51.92
C ILE A 913 -3.73 5.45 -51.53
N GLY A 914 -4.51 5.49 -50.45
CA GLY A 914 -5.28 4.33 -50.00
C GLY A 914 -5.92 4.50 -48.61
N ILE A 915 -6.87 3.61 -48.30
CA ILE A 915 -7.77 3.73 -47.14
C ILE A 915 -7.02 3.87 -45.81
N VAL A 916 -5.93 3.14 -45.59
CA VAL A 916 -5.14 3.21 -44.33
C VAL A 916 -4.48 4.59 -44.17
N CYS A 917 -3.95 5.18 -45.24
CA CYS A 917 -3.35 6.52 -45.19
C CYS A 917 -4.43 7.61 -45.06
N PHE A 918 -5.58 7.43 -45.71
CA PHE A 918 -6.78 8.26 -45.53
C PHE A 918 -7.24 8.29 -44.06
N VAL A 919 -7.39 7.13 -43.41
CA VAL A 919 -7.79 7.05 -42.00
C VAL A 919 -6.74 7.69 -41.09
N LYS A 920 -5.45 7.41 -41.29
CA LYS A 920 -4.37 8.06 -40.51
C LYS A 920 -4.34 9.58 -40.69
N TYR A 921 -4.57 10.08 -41.91
CA TYR A 921 -4.65 11.51 -42.18
C TYR A 921 -5.82 12.15 -41.43
N PHE A 922 -7.00 11.52 -41.41
CA PHE A 922 -8.13 12.04 -40.64
C PHE A 922 -7.91 11.95 -39.12
N ILE A 923 -7.26 10.91 -38.60
CA ILE A 923 -6.87 10.86 -37.18
C ILE A 923 -5.97 12.07 -36.80
N ASN A 924 -5.05 12.49 -37.67
CA ASN A 924 -4.23 13.69 -37.46
C ASN A 924 -5.01 15.02 -37.66
N TYR A 925 -5.87 15.11 -38.67
CA TYR A 925 -6.33 16.39 -39.23
C TYR A 925 -7.86 16.55 -39.37
N PHE A 926 -8.69 15.65 -38.83
CA PHE A 926 -10.15 15.74 -38.90
C PHE A 926 -10.66 17.09 -38.40
N PHE A 927 -10.31 17.48 -37.17
CA PHE A 927 -10.79 18.74 -36.60
C PHE A 927 -10.15 19.97 -37.28
N TYR A 928 -8.97 19.85 -37.87
CA TYR A 928 -8.38 20.91 -38.71
C TYR A 928 -9.21 21.18 -39.98
N LYS A 929 -9.76 20.14 -40.63
CA LYS A 929 -10.60 20.29 -41.82
C LYS A 929 -12.07 20.60 -41.49
N PHE A 930 -12.66 19.93 -40.51
CA PHE A 930 -14.10 19.98 -40.19
C PHE A 930 -14.46 20.69 -38.87
N GLY A 931 -13.52 21.38 -38.22
CA GLY A 931 -13.74 21.97 -36.89
C GLY A 931 -14.83 23.04 -36.84
N LEU A 932 -15.00 23.83 -37.90
CA LEU A 932 -16.07 24.83 -37.99
C LEU A 932 -17.44 24.15 -38.13
N GLU A 933 -17.55 23.17 -39.00
CA GLU A 933 -18.74 22.35 -39.22
C GLU A 933 -19.14 21.60 -37.94
N THR A 934 -18.15 21.06 -37.21
CA THR A 934 -18.32 20.41 -35.91
C THR A 934 -18.82 21.39 -34.84
N CYS A 935 -18.23 22.60 -34.76
CA CYS A 935 -18.70 23.64 -33.85
C CYS A 935 -20.15 24.04 -34.14
N LEU A 936 -20.52 24.28 -35.41
CA LEU A 936 -21.87 24.68 -35.81
C LEU A 936 -22.91 23.61 -35.45
N LEU A 937 -22.61 22.33 -35.72
CA LEU A 937 -23.44 21.20 -35.30
C LEU A 937 -23.61 21.17 -33.77
N LEU A 938 -22.52 21.39 -33.02
CA LEU A 938 -22.58 21.38 -31.57
C LEU A 938 -23.38 22.57 -30.99
N VAL A 939 -23.37 23.75 -31.62
CA VAL A 939 -24.30 24.86 -31.27
C VAL A 939 -25.75 24.42 -31.41
N VAL A 940 -26.10 23.77 -32.53
CA VAL A 940 -27.46 23.26 -32.75
C VAL A 940 -27.82 22.20 -31.70
N ASN A 941 -26.87 21.36 -31.27
CA ASN A 941 -27.09 20.45 -30.15
C ASN A 941 -27.30 21.17 -28.79
N VAL A 942 -26.55 22.24 -28.47
CA VAL A 942 -26.81 23.04 -27.25
C VAL A 942 -28.22 23.63 -27.27
N ILE A 943 -28.62 24.20 -28.41
CA ILE A 943 -29.99 24.72 -28.61
C ILE A 943 -31.01 23.59 -28.40
N GLY A 944 -30.78 22.46 -29.07
CA GLY A 944 -31.59 21.24 -29.06
C GLY A 944 -31.85 20.66 -27.67
N GLN A 945 -30.82 20.54 -26.83
CA GLN A 945 -30.90 19.93 -25.51
C GLN A 945 -31.46 20.86 -24.42
N ARG A 946 -31.30 22.19 -24.57
CA ARG A 946 -31.71 23.16 -23.54
C ARG A 946 -33.14 23.65 -23.67
N MET A 947 -33.58 24.00 -24.88
CA MET A 947 -34.92 24.56 -25.17
C MET A 947 -35.35 25.73 -24.26
N ASP A 948 -34.39 26.56 -23.81
CA ASP A 948 -34.61 27.64 -22.86
C ASP A 948 -34.29 29.04 -23.46
N PHE A 949 -34.39 30.08 -22.63
CA PHE A 949 -34.01 31.46 -23.00
C PHE A 949 -32.54 31.59 -23.44
N TYR A 950 -31.62 30.80 -22.88
CA TYR A 950 -30.21 30.85 -23.27
C TYR A 950 -30.00 30.20 -24.64
N ALA A 951 -30.66 29.08 -24.93
CA ALA A 951 -30.69 28.48 -26.26
C ALA A 951 -31.13 29.49 -27.35
N MET A 952 -32.10 30.35 -27.05
CA MET A 952 -32.50 31.44 -27.95
C MET A 952 -31.34 32.42 -28.24
N LEU A 953 -30.56 32.79 -27.21
CA LEU A 953 -29.36 33.63 -27.38
C LEU A 953 -28.24 32.92 -28.17
N HIS A 954 -28.06 31.60 -27.99
CA HIS A 954 -27.15 30.81 -28.82
C HIS A 954 -27.63 30.72 -30.28
N ALA A 955 -28.94 30.65 -30.53
CA ALA A 955 -29.52 30.69 -31.88
C ALA A 955 -29.30 32.06 -32.56
N PHE A 956 -29.52 33.18 -31.87
CA PHE A 956 -29.22 34.50 -32.41
C PHE A 956 -27.71 34.69 -32.68
N ALA A 957 -26.84 34.18 -31.82
CA ALA A 957 -25.40 34.20 -32.06
C ALA A 957 -24.99 33.32 -33.27
N LEU A 958 -25.62 32.15 -33.45
CA LEU A 958 -25.45 31.29 -34.62
C LEU A 958 -25.85 32.02 -35.92
N ILE A 959 -26.99 32.70 -35.93
CA ILE A 959 -27.46 33.51 -37.06
C ILE A 959 -26.45 34.63 -37.38
N ALA A 960 -25.97 35.36 -36.37
CA ALA A 960 -25.01 36.44 -36.54
C ALA A 960 -23.66 35.96 -37.12
N VAL A 961 -23.20 34.76 -36.74
CA VAL A 961 -22.02 34.11 -37.33
C VAL A 961 -22.30 33.64 -38.76
N MET A 962 -23.41 32.92 -38.99
CA MET A 962 -23.75 32.33 -40.29
C MET A 962 -24.09 33.36 -41.37
N TYR A 963 -24.52 34.56 -41.00
CA TYR A 963 -24.63 35.71 -41.91
C TYR A 963 -23.32 36.01 -42.66
N ARG A 964 -22.16 35.75 -42.03
CA ARG A 964 -20.84 35.84 -42.67
C ARG A 964 -20.54 34.56 -43.47
N ARG A 965 -21.15 34.41 -44.64
CA ARG A 965 -21.07 33.22 -45.54
C ARG A 965 -19.66 32.76 -46.04
N ARG A 966 -18.55 33.37 -45.59
CA ARG A 966 -17.15 33.07 -45.99
C ARG A 966 -16.28 32.74 -44.77
N ARG A 967 -15.50 31.65 -44.80
CA ARG A 967 -14.61 31.19 -43.72
C ARG A 967 -13.71 32.30 -43.13
N LYS A 968 -13.07 33.12 -43.98
CA LYS A 968 -12.20 34.24 -43.51
C LYS A 968 -12.98 35.28 -42.70
N ALA A 969 -14.20 35.64 -43.13
CA ALA A 969 -15.06 36.59 -42.41
C ALA A 969 -15.68 35.99 -41.13
N ILE A 970 -15.76 34.66 -41.02
CA ILE A 970 -16.08 33.97 -39.77
C ILE A 970 -14.89 34.05 -38.81
N ALA A 971 -13.67 33.81 -39.29
CA ALA A 971 -12.45 33.88 -38.48
C ALA A 971 -12.26 35.26 -37.80
N GLU A 972 -12.55 36.36 -38.51
CA GLU A 972 -12.49 37.74 -37.98
C GLU A 972 -13.45 37.99 -36.79
N ILE A 973 -14.63 37.36 -36.77
CA ILE A 973 -15.61 37.51 -35.68
C ILE A 973 -15.47 36.42 -34.60
N TRP A 974 -14.80 35.31 -34.91
CA TRP A 974 -14.70 34.14 -34.03
C TRP A 974 -14.14 34.42 -32.61
N PRO A 975 -13.12 35.28 -32.41
CA PRO A 975 -12.67 35.64 -31.06
C PRO A 975 -13.74 36.35 -30.23
N LYS A 976 -14.60 37.16 -30.87
CA LYS A 976 -15.73 37.84 -30.20
C LYS A 976 -16.81 36.83 -29.81
N TYR A 977 -17.08 35.85 -30.67
CA TYR A 977 -17.98 34.74 -30.37
C TYR A 977 -17.48 33.87 -29.22
N CYS A 978 -16.18 33.52 -29.18
CA CYS A 978 -15.58 32.81 -28.06
C CYS A 978 -15.67 33.59 -26.73
N CYS A 979 -15.50 34.91 -26.78
CA CYS A 979 -15.67 35.77 -25.60
C CYS A 979 -17.13 35.80 -25.12
N PHE A 980 -18.09 35.93 -26.04
CA PHE A 980 -19.53 35.82 -25.74
C PHE A 980 -19.87 34.50 -25.04
N LEU A 981 -19.38 33.36 -25.55
CA LEU A 981 -19.58 32.04 -24.93
C LEU A 981 -19.00 31.97 -23.50
N ALA A 982 -17.81 32.52 -23.26
CA ALA A 982 -17.20 32.54 -21.92
C ALA A 982 -18.00 33.40 -20.92
N CYS A 983 -18.45 34.59 -21.35
CA CYS A 983 -19.30 35.47 -20.53
C CYS A 983 -20.69 34.87 -20.26
N MET A 984 -21.28 34.17 -21.24
CA MET A 984 -22.53 33.44 -21.08
C MET A 984 -22.41 32.31 -20.07
N LEU A 985 -21.39 31.45 -20.20
CA LEU A 985 -21.18 30.30 -19.30
C LEU A 985 -20.95 30.75 -17.84
N THR A 986 -20.17 31.81 -17.63
CA THR A 986 -19.93 32.39 -16.30
C THR A 986 -21.20 33.01 -15.70
N PHE A 987 -21.98 33.77 -16.48
CA PHE A 987 -23.24 34.33 -16.02
C PHE A 987 -24.27 33.25 -15.66
N GLN A 988 -24.42 32.23 -16.50
CA GLN A 988 -25.30 31.08 -16.22
C GLN A 988 -24.90 30.34 -14.93
N TYR A 989 -23.61 30.22 -14.61
CA TYR A 989 -23.17 29.59 -13.36
C TYR A 989 -23.53 30.44 -12.12
N PHE A 990 -23.38 31.78 -12.18
CA PHE A 990 -23.84 32.65 -11.10
C PHE A 990 -25.36 32.59 -10.90
N VAL A 991 -26.12 32.43 -11.98
CA VAL A 991 -27.56 32.16 -11.94
C VAL A 991 -27.88 30.79 -11.30
N CYS A 992 -27.01 29.78 -11.44
CA CYS A 992 -27.18 28.51 -10.72
C CYS A 992 -26.87 28.61 -9.21
N ILE A 993 -25.99 29.54 -8.79
CA ILE A 993 -25.68 29.79 -7.37
C ILE A 993 -26.83 30.54 -6.68
N GLY A 994 -27.43 31.53 -7.34
CA GLY A 994 -28.48 32.37 -6.77
C GLY A 994 -28.02 33.22 -5.57
N ILE A 995 -28.97 33.83 -4.86
CA ILE A 995 -28.69 34.62 -3.66
C ILE A 995 -28.49 33.72 -2.42
N PRO A 996 -27.70 34.14 -1.40
CA PRO A 996 -27.53 33.36 -0.17
C PRO A 996 -28.87 33.15 0.56
N PRO A 997 -29.32 31.88 0.77
CA PRO A 997 -30.64 31.60 1.35
C PRO A 997 -30.75 32.05 2.82
N ALA A 998 -29.62 32.14 3.55
CA ALA A 998 -29.54 32.67 4.91
C ALA A 998 -29.82 34.19 5.04
N ALA A 999 -30.20 34.86 3.95
CA ALA A 999 -30.83 36.17 3.96
C ALA A 999 -32.35 36.12 4.25
N CYS A 1000 -32.98 34.93 4.18
CA CYS A 1000 -34.43 34.72 4.32
C CYS A 1000 -35.30 35.64 3.44
N LYS A 1001 -34.80 35.99 2.25
CA LYS A 1001 -35.54 36.74 1.22
C LYS A 1001 -35.75 35.84 0.00
N ASP A 1002 -37.00 35.71 -0.42
CA ASP A 1002 -37.35 35.04 -1.67
C ASP A 1002 -37.24 36.01 -2.87
N TYR A 1003 -37.37 35.47 -4.09
CA TYR A 1003 -37.19 36.22 -5.33
C TYR A 1003 -38.45 37.00 -5.78
N PRO A 1004 -38.31 38.09 -6.56
CA PRO A 1004 -39.43 38.94 -6.95
C PRO A 1004 -40.58 38.23 -7.70
N TRP A 1005 -40.27 37.23 -8.52
CA TRP A 1005 -41.29 36.45 -9.24
C TRP A 1005 -42.11 35.50 -8.34
N ARG A 1006 -41.71 35.31 -7.07
CA ARG A 1006 -42.47 34.56 -6.06
C ARG A 1006 -43.28 35.45 -5.11
N PHE A 1007 -43.18 36.78 -5.21
CA PHE A 1007 -43.93 37.72 -4.35
C PHE A 1007 -45.46 37.60 -4.51
N PRO A 1008 -46.29 38.00 -3.52
CA PRO A 1008 -47.73 37.67 -3.49
C PRO A 1008 -48.55 38.25 -4.66
N GLY A 1009 -48.07 39.31 -5.30
CA GLY A 1009 -48.68 39.94 -6.48
C GLY A 1009 -48.17 39.42 -7.83
N SER A 1010 -47.32 38.38 -7.86
CA SER A 1010 -46.79 37.79 -9.09
C SER A 1010 -47.72 36.69 -9.64
N SER A 1011 -48.08 36.80 -10.91
CA SER A 1011 -48.77 35.76 -11.68
C SER A 1011 -47.81 34.86 -12.49
N THR A 1012 -46.53 34.79 -12.08
CA THR A 1012 -45.50 34.03 -12.83
C THR A 1012 -45.52 32.54 -12.47
N ASP A 1013 -45.96 31.69 -13.39
CA ASP A 1013 -45.97 30.24 -13.18
C ASP A 1013 -44.56 29.63 -13.22
N SER A 1014 -44.35 28.56 -12.43
CA SER A 1014 -43.06 27.87 -12.29
C SER A 1014 -42.48 27.36 -13.62
N ASN A 1015 -43.33 27.09 -14.62
CA ASN A 1015 -42.90 26.73 -15.96
C ASN A 1015 -42.18 27.89 -16.69
N VAL A 1016 -42.67 29.12 -16.52
CA VAL A 1016 -42.04 30.34 -17.07
C VAL A 1016 -40.71 30.59 -16.38
N VAL A 1017 -40.67 30.47 -15.05
CA VAL A 1017 -39.43 30.55 -14.23
C VAL A 1017 -38.38 29.55 -14.73
N LYS A 1018 -38.79 28.30 -14.96
CA LYS A 1018 -37.93 27.23 -15.49
C LYS A 1018 -37.42 27.52 -16.91
N TRP A 1019 -38.27 28.01 -17.82
CA TRP A 1019 -37.88 28.32 -19.21
C TRP A 1019 -36.96 29.53 -19.34
N LEU A 1020 -37.18 30.57 -18.50
CA LEU A 1020 -36.28 31.72 -18.42
C LEU A 1020 -34.92 31.37 -17.82
N TYR A 1021 -34.80 30.20 -17.17
CA TYR A 1021 -33.61 29.73 -16.47
C TYR A 1021 -33.07 30.82 -15.51
N VAL A 1022 -33.98 31.38 -14.71
CA VAL A 1022 -33.68 32.31 -13.61
C VAL A 1022 -33.40 31.51 -12.32
N PRO A 1023 -32.72 32.07 -11.30
CA PRO A 1023 -32.56 31.36 -10.03
C PRO A 1023 -33.92 31.17 -9.34
N ASP A 1024 -34.09 30.12 -8.55
CA ASP A 1024 -35.32 29.93 -7.76
C ASP A 1024 -35.08 28.94 -6.61
N PHE A 1025 -35.78 29.10 -5.48
CA PHE A 1025 -35.65 28.21 -4.31
C PHE A 1025 -36.62 27.01 -4.34
N LEU A 1026 -37.63 27.04 -5.20
CA LEU A 1026 -38.60 25.95 -5.38
C LEU A 1026 -38.24 25.11 -6.62
N THR A 1027 -38.16 25.73 -7.80
CA THR A 1027 -37.77 25.08 -9.07
C THR A 1027 -36.38 25.50 -9.50
N LYS A 1028 -35.35 24.99 -8.81
CA LYS A 1028 -33.94 25.30 -9.08
C LYS A 1028 -33.56 25.07 -10.56
N PRO A 1029 -32.74 25.95 -11.18
CA PRO A 1029 -32.19 25.71 -12.51
C PRO A 1029 -31.32 24.45 -12.52
N ASN A 1030 -31.34 23.68 -13.62
CA ASN A 1030 -30.58 22.43 -13.73
C ASN A 1030 -29.14 22.68 -14.24
N PRO A 1031 -28.11 22.59 -13.38
CA PRO A 1031 -26.72 22.88 -13.75
C PRO A 1031 -26.13 21.91 -14.78
N ALA A 1032 -26.76 20.75 -15.04
CA ALA A 1032 -26.30 19.81 -16.05
C ALA A 1032 -26.23 20.43 -17.47
N PHE A 1033 -27.07 21.44 -17.76
CA PHE A 1033 -27.04 22.11 -19.06
C PHE A 1033 -25.71 22.84 -19.35
N LEU A 1034 -25.02 23.34 -18.30
CA LEU A 1034 -23.71 24.00 -18.42
C LEU A 1034 -22.64 23.12 -19.08
N ILE A 1035 -22.82 21.79 -19.07
CA ILE A 1035 -21.92 20.84 -19.74
C ILE A 1035 -21.95 21.05 -21.26
N TYR A 1036 -23.11 21.32 -21.85
CA TYR A 1036 -23.25 21.53 -23.29
C TYR A 1036 -22.61 22.86 -23.73
N ASP A 1037 -22.87 23.93 -23.00
CA ASP A 1037 -22.24 25.25 -23.19
C ASP A 1037 -20.72 25.19 -22.99
N PHE A 1038 -20.24 24.39 -22.03
CA PHE A 1038 -18.81 24.15 -21.83
C PHE A 1038 -18.18 23.41 -23.02
N MET A 1039 -18.81 22.34 -23.51
CA MET A 1039 -18.33 21.61 -24.70
C MET A 1039 -18.30 22.51 -25.94
N LEU A 1040 -19.25 23.44 -26.05
CA LEU A 1040 -19.28 24.45 -27.10
C LEU A 1040 -18.13 25.45 -26.98
N LEU A 1041 -17.89 26.00 -25.78
CA LEU A 1041 -16.77 26.90 -25.51
C LEU A 1041 -15.41 26.22 -25.76
N LEU A 1042 -15.27 24.95 -25.36
CA LEU A 1042 -14.13 24.11 -25.66
C LEU A 1042 -13.93 24.04 -27.17
N CYS A 1043 -14.88 23.48 -27.92
CA CYS A 1043 -14.77 23.32 -29.38
C CYS A 1043 -14.49 24.63 -30.11
N ALA A 1044 -15.16 25.73 -29.71
CA ALA A 1044 -14.94 27.04 -30.28
C ALA A 1044 -13.50 27.56 -30.04
N SER A 1045 -12.93 27.30 -28.87
CA SER A 1045 -11.53 27.66 -28.58
C SER A 1045 -10.51 26.88 -29.43
N LEU A 1046 -10.85 25.65 -29.85
CA LEU A 1046 -10.04 24.85 -30.78
C LEU A 1046 -10.08 25.45 -32.18
N GLN A 1047 -11.29 25.77 -32.64
CA GLN A 1047 -11.50 26.34 -33.96
C GLN A 1047 -10.88 27.74 -34.06
N ARG A 1048 -10.79 28.49 -32.95
CA ARG A 1048 -9.96 29.69 -32.87
C ARG A 1048 -8.49 29.36 -33.13
N GLN A 1049 -7.91 28.41 -32.40
CA GLN A 1049 -6.51 28.05 -32.59
C GLN A 1049 -6.23 27.54 -34.01
N ILE A 1050 -7.17 26.86 -34.66
CA ILE A 1050 -7.07 26.46 -36.07
C ILE A 1050 -7.13 27.65 -37.02
N PHE A 1051 -7.91 28.69 -36.74
CA PHE A 1051 -7.87 29.92 -37.56
C PHE A 1051 -6.52 30.65 -37.45
N ASP A 1052 -5.83 30.55 -36.30
CA ASP A 1052 -4.47 31.04 -36.14
C ASP A 1052 -3.45 30.11 -36.87
N ASP A 1053 -3.48 28.81 -36.56
CA ASP A 1053 -2.57 27.78 -37.10
C ASP A 1053 -2.71 27.57 -38.62
N GLU A 1054 -3.89 27.76 -39.22
CA GLU A 1054 -4.11 27.61 -40.67
C GLU A 1054 -3.50 28.73 -41.52
N ASN A 1055 -2.86 29.72 -40.90
CA ASN A 1055 -2.03 30.72 -41.58
C ASN A 1055 -0.53 30.38 -41.59
N LEU A 1056 -0.09 29.35 -40.84
CA LEU A 1056 1.31 28.93 -40.79
C LEU A 1056 1.67 28.09 -42.03
N ALA A 1057 2.67 28.55 -42.81
CA ALA A 1057 3.09 27.90 -44.05
C ALA A 1057 3.52 26.43 -43.87
N ALA A 1058 4.22 26.11 -42.77
CA ALA A 1058 4.62 24.74 -42.45
C ALA A 1058 3.40 23.81 -42.22
N VAL A 1059 2.36 24.31 -41.52
CA VAL A 1059 1.11 23.56 -41.29
C VAL A 1059 0.35 23.37 -42.60
N ARG A 1060 0.29 24.40 -43.47
CA ARG A 1060 -0.32 24.27 -44.80
C ARG A 1060 0.36 23.22 -45.69
N LEU A 1061 1.69 23.12 -45.64
CA LEU A 1061 2.43 22.13 -46.43
C LEU A 1061 2.15 20.70 -45.95
N MET A 1062 2.09 20.46 -44.63
CA MET A 1062 1.80 19.14 -44.07
C MET A 1062 0.32 18.74 -44.17
N ALA A 1063 -0.60 19.62 -43.75
CA ALA A 1063 -2.03 19.34 -43.67
C ALA A 1063 -2.81 19.66 -44.95
N GLY A 1064 -2.19 20.34 -45.92
CA GLY A 1064 -2.84 20.88 -47.12
C GLY A 1064 -3.70 22.11 -46.83
N ASP A 1065 -3.95 22.94 -47.83
CA ASP A 1065 -4.68 24.19 -47.67
C ASP A 1065 -6.15 24.00 -47.23
N ASN A 1066 -6.75 25.04 -46.61
CA ASN A 1066 -8.09 25.01 -46.01
C ASN A 1066 -8.99 26.18 -46.47
N VAL A 1067 -8.53 26.98 -47.43
CA VAL A 1067 -9.22 28.15 -47.98
C VAL A 1067 -10.35 27.71 -48.94
N GLU A 1068 -11.46 28.45 -48.95
CA GLU A 1068 -12.54 28.26 -49.94
C GLU A 1068 -12.04 28.47 -51.37
N ILE A 1069 -12.45 27.59 -52.29
CA ILE A 1069 -12.21 27.72 -53.74
C ILE A 1069 -12.96 28.96 -54.28
N CYS A 1070 -12.43 29.58 -55.35
CA CYS A 1070 -13.11 30.68 -56.01
C CYS A 1070 -14.47 30.24 -56.57
N ARG A 1071 -15.55 30.97 -56.24
CA ARG A 1071 -16.93 30.58 -56.57
C ARG A 1071 -17.29 30.77 -58.06
N ASP A 1072 -16.46 31.49 -58.80
CA ASP A 1072 -16.65 31.88 -60.20
C ASP A 1072 -15.89 30.97 -61.22
N LEU A 1073 -15.33 29.85 -60.76
CA LEU A 1073 -14.69 28.84 -61.63
C LEU A 1073 -15.73 28.03 -62.43
N ASP A 1074 -15.41 27.75 -63.71
CA ASP A 1074 -16.10 26.75 -64.55
C ASP A 1074 -15.19 25.52 -64.70
N ALA A 1075 -15.77 24.32 -64.57
CA ALA A 1075 -15.05 23.05 -64.67
C ALA A 1075 -14.39 22.82 -66.05
N ALA A 1076 -14.94 23.37 -67.14
CA ALA A 1076 -14.43 23.11 -68.51
C ALA A 1076 -13.06 23.76 -68.79
N SER A 1077 -12.73 24.88 -68.16
CA SER A 1077 -11.43 25.56 -68.35
C SER A 1077 -10.37 25.18 -67.32
N PHE A 1078 -10.76 24.52 -66.22
CA PHE A 1078 -9.88 24.30 -65.06
C PHE A 1078 -9.59 22.83 -64.72
N SER A 1079 -10.21 21.85 -65.40
CA SER A 1079 -9.91 20.42 -65.21
C SER A 1079 -8.41 20.09 -65.36
N VAL A 1080 -7.73 20.76 -66.31
CA VAL A 1080 -6.29 20.64 -66.58
C VAL A 1080 -5.40 21.19 -65.45
N HIS A 1081 -5.93 22.08 -64.61
CA HIS A 1081 -5.20 22.79 -63.54
C HIS A 1081 -5.61 22.33 -62.12
N ASN A 1082 -6.37 21.23 -62.00
CA ASN A 1082 -6.82 20.71 -60.71
C ASN A 1082 -5.67 19.98 -59.98
N PRO A 1083 -5.28 20.36 -58.75
CA PRO A 1083 -4.23 19.68 -57.99
C PRO A 1083 -4.66 18.30 -57.41
N VAL A 1084 -5.88 17.85 -57.71
CA VAL A 1084 -6.44 16.57 -57.25
C VAL A 1084 -6.57 15.61 -58.44
N PRO A 1085 -6.05 14.37 -58.36
CA PRO A 1085 -6.16 13.40 -59.45
C PRO A 1085 -7.63 13.02 -59.73
N ASP A 1086 -7.91 12.59 -60.96
CA ASP A 1086 -9.19 11.98 -61.29
C ASP A 1086 -9.38 10.65 -60.54
N PHE A 1087 -10.59 10.45 -60.04
CA PHE A 1087 -11.04 9.30 -59.25
C PHE A 1087 -12.35 8.68 -59.79
N ILE A 1088 -12.98 9.27 -60.82
CA ILE A 1088 -14.26 8.81 -61.38
C ILE A 1088 -14.14 7.36 -61.89
N HIS A 1089 -12.99 7.04 -62.49
CA HIS A 1089 -12.65 5.72 -63.01
C HIS A 1089 -12.36 4.64 -61.93
N CYS A 1090 -12.65 4.91 -60.64
CA CYS A 1090 -12.65 3.93 -59.54
C CYS A 1090 -11.43 2.99 -59.46
N ARG A 1091 -10.22 3.52 -59.69
CA ARG A 1091 -8.97 2.73 -59.72
C ARG A 1091 -8.59 2.10 -58.37
N SER A 1092 -9.17 2.56 -57.27
CA SER A 1092 -9.01 1.98 -55.94
C SER A 1092 -10.33 1.96 -55.16
N TYR A 1093 -10.41 1.14 -54.11
CA TYR A 1093 -11.53 1.17 -53.16
C TYR A 1093 -11.73 2.53 -52.49
N LEU A 1094 -10.65 3.32 -52.33
CA LEU A 1094 -10.76 4.69 -51.83
C LEU A 1094 -11.44 5.60 -52.87
N ASP A 1095 -11.17 5.41 -54.16
CA ASP A 1095 -11.80 6.17 -55.24
C ASP A 1095 -13.28 5.82 -55.42
N MET A 1096 -13.64 4.55 -55.27
CA MET A 1096 -15.06 4.13 -55.17
C MET A 1096 -15.78 4.86 -54.02
N LEU A 1097 -15.16 4.95 -52.84
CA LEU A 1097 -15.70 5.72 -51.71
C LEU A 1097 -15.78 7.22 -52.02
N LYS A 1098 -14.80 7.80 -52.73
CA LYS A 1098 -14.86 9.19 -53.20
C LYS A 1098 -16.04 9.40 -54.17
N VAL A 1099 -16.27 8.52 -55.14
CA VAL A 1099 -17.42 8.63 -56.06
C VAL A 1099 -18.75 8.60 -55.30
N ILE A 1100 -18.89 7.68 -54.33
CA ILE A 1100 -20.08 7.63 -53.46
C ILE A 1100 -20.27 8.93 -52.68
N MET A 1101 -19.21 9.45 -52.05
CA MET A 1101 -19.24 10.66 -51.22
C MET A 1101 -19.40 11.98 -51.99
N PHE A 1102 -18.90 12.08 -53.23
CA PHE A 1102 -18.91 13.33 -54.00
C PHE A 1102 -19.99 13.37 -55.09
N SER A 1103 -20.53 12.23 -55.55
CA SER A 1103 -21.61 12.17 -56.54
C SER A 1103 -22.97 11.86 -55.90
N TYR A 1104 -23.10 10.72 -55.20
CA TYR A 1104 -24.41 10.24 -54.73
C TYR A 1104 -24.90 10.91 -53.43
N LEU A 1105 -24.00 11.51 -52.63
CA LEU A 1105 -24.36 12.18 -51.37
C LEU A 1105 -25.44 13.26 -51.56
N PHE A 1106 -25.44 13.99 -52.69
CA PHE A 1106 -26.45 15.02 -52.98
C PHE A 1106 -27.88 14.48 -52.88
N TRP A 1107 -28.15 13.36 -53.55
CA TRP A 1107 -29.47 12.71 -53.54
C TRP A 1107 -29.82 12.14 -52.17
N PHE A 1108 -28.83 11.60 -51.45
CA PHE A 1108 -29.02 11.15 -50.06
C PHE A 1108 -29.44 12.30 -49.13
N VAL A 1109 -28.83 13.50 -49.26
CA VAL A 1109 -29.25 14.66 -48.47
C VAL A 1109 -30.68 15.10 -48.80
N LEU A 1110 -31.12 15.01 -50.06
CA LEU A 1110 -32.53 15.27 -50.43
C LEU A 1110 -33.49 14.26 -49.76
N THR A 1111 -33.11 12.99 -49.65
CA THR A 1111 -33.88 11.98 -48.90
C THR A 1111 -33.97 12.33 -47.40
N ILE A 1112 -32.88 12.79 -46.78
CA ILE A 1112 -32.90 13.25 -45.38
C ILE A 1112 -33.83 14.47 -45.21
N ILE A 1113 -33.80 15.44 -46.14
CA ILE A 1113 -34.71 16.60 -46.13
C ILE A 1113 -36.17 16.15 -46.26
N PHE A 1114 -36.47 15.15 -47.09
CA PHE A 1114 -37.81 14.57 -47.23
C PHE A 1114 -38.29 13.90 -45.94
N ILE A 1115 -37.42 13.15 -45.26
CA ILE A 1115 -37.73 12.53 -43.96
C ILE A 1115 -38.01 13.61 -42.91
N THR A 1116 -37.14 14.62 -42.77
CA THR A 1116 -37.38 15.77 -41.87
C THR A 1116 -38.67 16.53 -42.21
N GLY A 1117 -39.07 16.56 -43.49
CA GLY A 1117 -40.32 17.14 -43.98
C GLY A 1117 -41.58 16.28 -43.78
N THR A 1118 -41.46 15.01 -43.40
CA THR A 1118 -42.59 14.07 -43.24
C THR A 1118 -42.76 13.50 -41.84
N THR A 1119 -41.71 13.44 -41.01
CA THR A 1119 -41.75 12.80 -39.67
C THR A 1119 -42.63 13.49 -38.62
N ARG A 1120 -42.99 14.76 -38.79
CA ARG A 1120 -43.90 15.50 -37.90
C ARG A 1120 -44.78 16.44 -38.73
N ILE A 1121 -46.02 16.64 -38.30
CA ILE A 1121 -46.98 17.55 -38.97
C ILE A 1121 -46.77 18.96 -38.41
N SER A 1122 -46.17 19.85 -39.20
CA SER A 1122 -45.94 21.24 -38.81
C SER A 1122 -45.84 22.13 -40.04
N ILE A 1123 -46.27 23.40 -39.94
CA ILE A 1123 -46.12 24.39 -41.01
C ILE A 1123 -44.65 24.56 -41.47
N PHE A 1124 -43.68 24.31 -40.58
CA PHE A 1124 -42.24 24.35 -40.91
C PHE A 1124 -41.79 23.16 -41.79
N CYS A 1125 -42.50 22.02 -41.75
CA CYS A 1125 -42.15 20.86 -42.56
C CYS A 1125 -42.50 21.07 -44.05
N MET A 1126 -43.49 21.91 -44.35
CA MET A 1126 -43.87 22.27 -45.72
C MET A 1126 -42.70 22.91 -46.50
N GLY A 1127 -41.87 23.73 -45.85
CA GLY A 1127 -40.71 24.35 -46.50
C GLY A 1127 -39.62 23.34 -46.88
N TYR A 1128 -39.40 22.31 -46.05
CA TYR A 1128 -38.50 21.20 -46.40
C TYR A 1128 -39.03 20.38 -47.59
N LEU A 1129 -40.34 20.11 -47.64
CA LEU A 1129 -40.95 19.39 -48.77
C LEU A 1129 -40.87 20.20 -50.08
N VAL A 1130 -41.21 21.50 -50.05
CA VAL A 1130 -41.10 22.39 -51.21
C VAL A 1130 -39.64 22.49 -51.70
N ALA A 1131 -38.67 22.60 -50.79
CA ALA A 1131 -37.26 22.57 -51.14
C ALA A 1131 -36.85 21.22 -51.76
N CYS A 1132 -37.26 20.10 -51.16
CA CYS A 1132 -36.95 18.76 -51.66
C CYS A 1132 -37.47 18.56 -53.09
N PHE A 1133 -38.76 18.83 -53.35
CA PHE A 1133 -39.32 18.71 -54.69
C PHE A 1133 -38.63 19.64 -55.71
N TYR A 1134 -38.29 20.87 -55.31
CA TYR A 1134 -37.53 21.79 -56.18
C TYR A 1134 -36.15 21.23 -56.56
N PHE A 1135 -35.38 20.73 -55.59
CA PHE A 1135 -34.06 20.16 -55.85
C PHE A 1135 -34.11 18.78 -56.53
N LEU A 1136 -35.17 17.99 -56.37
CA LEU A 1136 -35.38 16.75 -57.12
C LEU A 1136 -35.69 17.03 -58.61
N LEU A 1137 -36.55 18.02 -58.89
CA LEU A 1137 -36.95 18.38 -60.26
C LEU A 1137 -35.83 19.09 -61.04
N PHE A 1138 -35.12 20.03 -60.40
CA PHE A 1138 -34.11 20.87 -61.06
C PHE A 1138 -32.66 20.52 -60.71
N GLY A 1139 -32.42 19.45 -59.95
CA GLY A 1139 -31.10 19.10 -59.39
C GLY A 1139 -30.02 18.88 -60.44
N GLY A 1140 -30.29 18.07 -61.47
CA GLY A 1140 -29.33 17.80 -62.55
C GLY A 1140 -28.86 19.08 -63.26
N ASP A 1141 -29.80 19.91 -63.68
CA ASP A 1141 -29.52 21.22 -64.31
C ASP A 1141 -28.91 22.24 -63.35
N LEU A 1142 -28.97 22.02 -62.03
CA LEU A 1142 -28.37 22.91 -61.03
C LEU A 1142 -26.91 22.53 -60.75
N LEU A 1143 -26.58 21.23 -60.76
CA LEU A 1143 -25.20 20.73 -60.62
C LEU A 1143 -24.29 21.21 -61.77
N LEU A 1144 -24.86 21.46 -62.95
CA LEU A 1144 -24.17 21.97 -64.14
C LEU A 1144 -24.01 23.51 -64.18
N LYS A 1145 -24.66 24.24 -63.26
CA LYS A 1145 -24.53 25.70 -63.17
C LYS A 1145 -23.32 26.06 -62.29
N PRO A 1146 -22.62 27.19 -62.54
CA PRO A 1146 -21.44 27.57 -61.76
C PRO A 1146 -21.70 27.57 -60.25
N ILE A 1147 -20.68 27.16 -59.48
CA ILE A 1147 -20.78 26.84 -58.03
C ILE A 1147 -21.43 27.98 -57.22
N LYS A 1148 -21.19 29.24 -57.59
CA LYS A 1148 -21.85 30.44 -57.06
C LYS A 1148 -23.38 30.40 -57.04
N LYS A 1149 -24.03 29.81 -58.05
CA LYS A 1149 -25.50 29.71 -58.15
C LYS A 1149 -26.06 28.61 -57.24
N ILE A 1150 -25.52 27.39 -57.30
CA ILE A 1150 -25.97 26.29 -56.44
C ILE A 1150 -25.75 26.60 -54.95
N LEU A 1151 -24.60 27.19 -54.58
CA LEU A 1151 -24.35 27.67 -53.22
C LEU A 1151 -25.33 28.75 -52.74
N HIS A 1152 -25.87 29.59 -53.63
CA HIS A 1152 -26.81 30.63 -53.21
C HIS A 1152 -28.13 30.02 -52.70
N TYR A 1153 -28.68 29.06 -53.44
CA TYR A 1153 -29.86 28.29 -53.04
C TYR A 1153 -29.57 27.39 -51.83
N TRP A 1154 -28.38 26.78 -51.75
CA TRP A 1154 -28.02 25.91 -50.63
C TRP A 1154 -27.80 26.67 -49.31
N ASP A 1155 -27.14 27.83 -49.36
CA ASP A 1155 -27.04 28.75 -48.22
C ASP A 1155 -28.44 29.25 -47.76
N PHE A 1156 -29.41 29.38 -48.68
CA PHE A 1156 -30.80 29.75 -48.34
C PHE A 1156 -31.54 28.61 -47.63
N LEU A 1157 -31.36 27.35 -48.07
CA LEU A 1157 -31.91 26.17 -47.40
C LEU A 1157 -31.31 25.98 -45.99
N ILE A 1158 -30.01 26.25 -45.82
CA ILE A 1158 -29.35 26.28 -44.50
C ILE A 1158 -29.93 27.39 -43.61
N ALA A 1159 -30.16 28.59 -44.16
CA ALA A 1159 -30.80 29.67 -43.42
C ALA A 1159 -32.25 29.32 -43.01
N TYR A 1160 -33.00 28.60 -43.86
CA TYR A 1160 -34.33 28.10 -43.53
C TYR A 1160 -34.30 27.08 -42.38
N ASN A 1161 -33.40 26.11 -42.41
CA ASN A 1161 -33.24 25.13 -41.33
C ASN A 1161 -32.88 25.80 -39.98
N ILE A 1162 -31.93 26.75 -39.96
CA ILE A 1162 -31.60 27.53 -38.75
C ILE A 1162 -32.81 28.34 -38.26
N PHE A 1163 -33.58 28.94 -39.18
CA PHE A 1163 -34.81 29.65 -38.85
C PHE A 1163 -35.87 28.73 -38.22
N VAL A 1164 -36.08 27.52 -38.75
CA VAL A 1164 -36.99 26.52 -38.17
C VAL A 1164 -36.56 26.12 -36.76
N ILE A 1165 -35.28 25.82 -36.54
CA ILE A 1165 -34.73 25.49 -35.21
C ILE A 1165 -34.95 26.65 -34.22
N THR A 1166 -34.68 27.89 -34.65
CA THR A 1166 -34.85 29.10 -33.84
C THR A 1166 -36.32 29.35 -33.49
N MET A 1167 -37.23 29.19 -34.46
CA MET A 1167 -38.67 29.36 -34.23
C MET A 1167 -39.24 28.27 -33.32
N LYS A 1168 -38.83 27.00 -33.48
CA LYS A 1168 -39.24 25.94 -32.54
C LYS A 1168 -38.77 26.23 -31.10
N ASN A 1169 -37.57 26.76 -30.91
CA ASN A 1169 -37.10 27.20 -29.59
C ASN A 1169 -37.94 28.38 -29.05
N ILE A 1170 -38.23 29.42 -29.83
CA ILE A 1170 -39.06 30.56 -29.38
C ILE A 1170 -40.49 30.11 -29.03
N LEU A 1171 -41.10 29.25 -29.85
CA LEU A 1171 -42.46 28.76 -29.63
C LEU A 1171 -42.57 27.82 -28.40
N SER A 1172 -41.46 27.24 -27.92
CA SER A 1172 -41.46 26.43 -26.69
C SER A 1172 -41.86 27.22 -25.44
N LEU A 1173 -41.63 28.55 -25.40
CA LEU A 1173 -42.13 29.43 -24.34
C LEU A 1173 -43.67 29.51 -24.34
N LEU A 1174 -44.28 29.62 -25.53
CA LEU A 1174 -45.75 29.71 -25.66
C LEU A 1174 -46.45 28.42 -25.22
N ALA A 1175 -45.81 27.27 -25.46
CA ALA A 1175 -46.25 26.00 -24.90
C ALA A 1175 -46.08 26.00 -23.37
N CYS A 1176 -44.83 26.07 -22.88
CA CYS A 1176 -44.49 25.85 -21.47
C CYS A 1176 -45.19 26.85 -20.52
N GLY A 1177 -45.25 28.12 -20.92
CA GLY A 1177 -45.69 29.23 -20.07
C GLY A 1177 -47.18 29.56 -20.08
N TYR A 1178 -47.95 29.12 -21.08
CA TYR A 1178 -49.38 29.49 -21.24
C TYR A 1178 -50.31 28.29 -21.45
N ILE A 1179 -49.87 27.08 -21.12
CA ILE A 1179 -50.58 25.81 -21.37
C ILE A 1179 -52.06 25.84 -20.94
N GLU A 1180 -52.40 26.32 -19.74
CA GLU A 1180 -53.79 26.29 -19.24
C GLU A 1180 -54.75 27.21 -20.04
N PRO A 1181 -54.48 28.52 -20.23
CA PRO A 1181 -55.33 29.35 -21.07
C PRO A 1181 -55.27 28.98 -22.56
N LEU A 1182 -54.13 28.51 -23.08
CA LEU A 1182 -53.98 28.17 -24.50
C LEU A 1182 -54.71 26.87 -24.87
N MET A 1183 -54.66 25.83 -24.02
CA MET A 1183 -55.43 24.59 -24.21
C MET A 1183 -56.94 24.83 -24.16
N LYS A 1184 -57.42 25.73 -23.27
CA LYS A 1184 -58.84 26.11 -23.18
C LYS A 1184 -59.36 26.92 -24.37
N SER A 1185 -58.50 27.54 -25.19
CA SER A 1185 -58.90 28.52 -26.19
C SER A 1185 -58.45 28.23 -27.63
N SER A 1186 -57.37 27.47 -27.86
CA SER A 1186 -56.80 27.27 -29.20
C SER A 1186 -55.90 26.02 -29.36
N CYS A 1187 -56.42 24.82 -29.04
CA CYS A 1187 -55.68 23.57 -29.30
C CYS A 1187 -55.39 23.35 -30.82
N TRP A 1188 -56.13 23.97 -31.74
CA TRP A 1188 -55.80 23.99 -33.18
C TRP A 1188 -54.41 24.63 -33.47
N LEU A 1189 -54.03 25.66 -32.71
CA LEU A 1189 -52.77 26.37 -32.88
C LEU A 1189 -51.59 25.58 -32.28
N ILE A 1190 -51.85 24.83 -31.21
CA ILE A 1190 -50.91 23.85 -30.62
C ILE A 1190 -50.58 22.76 -31.66
N GLN A 1191 -51.59 22.27 -32.39
CA GLN A 1191 -51.40 21.29 -33.47
C GLN A 1191 -50.67 21.88 -34.69
N LEU A 1192 -51.04 23.07 -35.17
CA LEU A 1192 -50.43 23.71 -36.34
C LEU A 1192 -48.89 23.88 -36.23
N PHE A 1193 -48.41 24.18 -35.02
CA PHE A 1193 -46.99 24.36 -34.72
C PHE A 1193 -46.31 23.11 -34.11
N SER A 1194 -47.04 22.02 -33.85
CA SER A 1194 -46.55 20.78 -33.24
C SER A 1194 -45.91 20.98 -31.85
N LEU A 1195 -46.62 21.69 -30.95
CA LEU A 1195 -46.15 21.98 -29.59
C LEU A 1195 -46.43 20.82 -28.62
N ALA A 1196 -45.37 20.22 -28.06
CA ALA A 1196 -45.49 19.12 -27.10
C ALA A 1196 -45.78 19.60 -25.66
N SER A 1197 -46.61 18.85 -24.94
CA SER A 1197 -46.97 19.08 -23.53
C SER A 1197 -47.34 17.74 -22.87
N PRO A 1198 -46.93 17.46 -21.61
CA PRO A 1198 -47.15 16.17 -20.95
C PRO A 1198 -48.56 16.01 -20.31
N ILE A 1199 -49.55 16.83 -20.67
CA ILE A 1199 -50.88 16.86 -20.03
C ILE A 1199 -51.96 16.27 -20.95
N LYS A 1200 -52.55 15.14 -20.54
CA LYS A 1200 -53.45 14.28 -21.33
C LYS A 1200 -54.87 14.84 -21.52
N GLN A 1201 -55.00 15.96 -22.24
CA GLN A 1201 -56.30 16.55 -22.62
C GLN A 1201 -56.45 16.97 -24.09
N CYS A 1202 -55.36 17.10 -24.86
CA CYS A 1202 -55.42 16.98 -26.32
C CYS A 1202 -54.57 15.76 -26.73
N ASN A 1203 -55.05 14.96 -27.69
CA ASN A 1203 -54.32 13.79 -28.20
C ASN A 1203 -53.12 14.23 -29.05
N LEU A 1204 -51.98 14.40 -28.40
CA LEU A 1204 -50.66 14.57 -29.04
C LEU A 1204 -49.75 13.42 -28.60
N PRO A 1205 -48.79 12.99 -29.43
CA PRO A 1205 -47.81 11.98 -29.05
C PRO A 1205 -46.93 12.50 -27.90
N GLU A 1206 -46.66 11.64 -26.93
CA GLU A 1206 -45.67 11.91 -25.90
C GLU A 1206 -44.25 11.95 -26.52
N ASP A 1207 -43.43 12.84 -25.97
CA ASP A 1207 -42.00 13.07 -26.26
C ASP A 1207 -41.56 13.59 -27.65
N GLU A 1208 -40.47 14.39 -27.59
CA GLU A 1208 -39.70 15.06 -28.65
C GLU A 1208 -40.39 16.09 -29.56
N ALA A 1209 -39.93 17.35 -29.47
CA ALA A 1209 -40.27 18.46 -30.38
C ALA A 1209 -39.69 18.33 -31.83
N GLY A 1210 -39.17 17.16 -32.21
CA GLY A 1210 -38.70 16.83 -33.56
C GLY A 1210 -37.38 17.49 -34.01
N ILE A 1211 -36.68 18.17 -33.11
CA ILE A 1211 -35.49 19.00 -33.43
C ILE A 1211 -34.23 18.16 -33.70
N ILE A 1212 -34.25 16.87 -33.33
CA ILE A 1212 -33.21 15.91 -33.72
C ILE A 1212 -33.17 15.76 -35.25
N TRP A 1213 -34.31 15.66 -35.93
CA TRP A 1213 -34.36 15.58 -37.39
C TRP A 1213 -33.96 16.88 -38.09
N ASP A 1214 -34.24 18.04 -37.50
CA ASP A 1214 -33.69 19.32 -37.98
C ASP A 1214 -32.16 19.37 -37.84
N SER A 1215 -31.62 18.81 -36.75
CA SER A 1215 -30.18 18.76 -36.45
C SER A 1215 -29.42 17.81 -37.37
N ILE A 1216 -29.99 16.64 -37.66
CA ILE A 1216 -29.45 15.68 -38.64
C ILE A 1216 -29.47 16.30 -40.05
N CYS A 1217 -30.58 16.94 -40.42
CA CYS A 1217 -30.69 17.68 -41.68
C CYS A 1217 -29.61 18.78 -41.78
N PHE A 1218 -29.41 19.58 -40.73
CA PHE A 1218 -28.36 20.61 -40.66
C PHE A 1218 -26.95 20.03 -40.89
N ALA A 1219 -26.63 18.90 -40.26
CA ALA A 1219 -25.33 18.23 -40.42
C ALA A 1219 -25.08 17.82 -41.88
N PHE A 1220 -26.05 17.20 -42.54
CA PHE A 1220 -25.94 16.81 -43.95
C PHE A 1220 -25.95 18.00 -44.91
N LEU A 1221 -26.70 19.07 -44.62
CA LEU A 1221 -26.65 20.32 -45.38
C LEU A 1221 -25.25 20.97 -45.33
N LEU A 1222 -24.61 21.02 -44.16
CA LEU A 1222 -23.23 21.51 -44.01
C LEU A 1222 -22.21 20.61 -44.73
N LEU A 1223 -22.35 19.29 -44.63
CA LEU A 1223 -21.47 18.33 -45.30
C LEU A 1223 -21.55 18.48 -46.83
N GLN A 1224 -22.76 18.57 -47.39
CA GLN A 1224 -22.95 18.77 -48.83
C GLN A 1224 -22.46 20.16 -49.29
N ARG A 1225 -22.61 21.20 -48.45
CA ARG A 1225 -22.00 22.52 -48.70
C ARG A 1225 -20.48 22.45 -48.77
N ARG A 1226 -19.84 21.61 -47.94
CA ARG A 1226 -18.39 21.39 -47.98
C ARG A 1226 -17.96 20.58 -49.21
N VAL A 1227 -18.79 19.64 -49.67
CA VAL A 1227 -18.62 18.93 -50.96
C VAL A 1227 -18.64 19.89 -52.15
N PHE A 1228 -19.62 20.79 -52.26
CA PHE A 1228 -19.68 21.78 -53.34
C PHE A 1228 -18.47 22.75 -53.38
N MET A 1229 -17.75 22.89 -52.26
CA MET A 1229 -16.53 23.72 -52.13
C MET A 1229 -15.23 22.94 -52.36
N SER A 1230 -15.30 21.74 -52.95
CA SER A 1230 -14.20 20.78 -52.99
C SER A 1230 -13.66 20.56 -54.41
N TYR A 1231 -12.33 20.44 -54.55
CA TYR A 1231 -11.67 20.15 -55.84
C TYR A 1231 -12.10 18.81 -56.47
N TYR A 1232 -12.56 17.86 -55.65
CA TYR A 1232 -13.12 16.58 -56.12
C TYR A 1232 -14.47 16.76 -56.85
N PHE A 1233 -15.28 17.74 -56.46
CA PHE A 1233 -16.59 17.99 -57.07
C PHE A 1233 -16.47 18.55 -58.50
N LEU A 1234 -15.38 19.26 -58.82
CA LEU A 1234 -15.11 19.75 -60.19
C LEU A 1234 -14.99 18.63 -61.22
N HIS A 1235 -14.41 17.48 -60.83
CA HIS A 1235 -14.35 16.30 -61.70
C HIS A 1235 -15.75 15.73 -61.94
N VAL A 1236 -16.58 15.61 -60.91
CA VAL A 1236 -17.99 15.15 -61.02
C VAL A 1236 -18.81 16.07 -61.95
N VAL A 1237 -18.63 17.39 -61.87
CA VAL A 1237 -19.30 18.34 -62.79
C VAL A 1237 -18.83 18.17 -64.23
N ALA A 1238 -17.55 17.86 -64.46
CA ALA A 1238 -17.02 17.57 -65.81
C ALA A 1238 -17.62 16.27 -66.39
N ASP A 1239 -17.77 15.23 -65.58
CA ASP A 1239 -18.37 13.95 -65.96
C ASP A 1239 -19.86 14.06 -66.32
N ILE A 1240 -20.65 14.77 -65.49
CA ILE A 1240 -22.07 15.05 -65.78
C ILE A 1240 -22.21 15.87 -67.09
N ARG A 1241 -21.30 16.83 -67.33
CA ARG A 1241 -21.28 17.61 -68.58
C ARG A 1241 -20.90 16.74 -69.79
N ALA A 1242 -19.94 15.83 -69.66
CA ALA A 1242 -19.60 14.86 -70.71
C ALA A 1242 -20.77 13.92 -71.02
N SER A 1243 -21.45 13.42 -69.98
CA SER A 1243 -22.64 12.57 -70.09
C SER A 1243 -23.79 13.28 -70.84
N GLN A 1244 -24.03 14.57 -70.61
CA GLN A 1244 -25.01 15.34 -71.39
C GLN A 1244 -24.64 15.43 -72.88
N ILE A 1245 -23.36 15.67 -73.20
CA ILE A 1245 -22.90 15.75 -74.60
C ILE A 1245 -23.07 14.40 -75.31
N LEU A 1246 -22.86 13.29 -74.60
CA LEU A 1246 -22.99 11.92 -75.10
C LEU A 1246 -24.44 11.44 -75.28
N ALA A 1247 -25.45 12.14 -74.74
CA ALA A 1247 -26.85 11.73 -74.81
C ALA A 1247 -27.40 11.61 -76.25
N SER A 1248 -26.93 12.47 -77.16
CA SER A 1248 -27.25 12.39 -78.59
C SER A 1248 -26.69 11.13 -79.25
N ARG A 1249 -25.44 10.76 -78.89
CA ARG A 1249 -24.77 9.55 -79.36
C ARG A 1249 -25.44 8.28 -78.84
N PHE A 1250 -25.85 8.24 -77.57
CA PHE A 1250 -26.60 7.11 -77.04
C PHE A 1250 -27.93 6.92 -77.79
N LYS A 1251 -28.64 8.00 -78.11
CA LYS A 1251 -29.86 7.95 -78.92
C LYS A 1251 -29.61 7.41 -80.35
N LEU A 1252 -28.49 7.81 -80.99
CA LEU A 1252 -28.08 7.30 -82.29
C LEU A 1252 -27.78 5.80 -82.23
N ASN A 1253 -26.88 5.36 -81.35
CA ASN A 1253 -26.54 3.95 -81.14
C ASN A 1253 -27.79 3.10 -80.84
N TYR A 1254 -28.72 3.60 -80.01
CA TYR A 1254 -29.97 2.90 -79.71
C TYR A 1254 -30.92 2.82 -80.90
N SER A 1255 -30.94 3.83 -81.78
CA SER A 1255 -31.69 3.75 -83.05
C SER A 1255 -31.04 2.80 -84.06
N GLU A 1256 -29.70 2.72 -84.12
CA GLU A 1256 -28.97 1.76 -84.95
C GLU A 1256 -29.24 0.32 -84.50
N VAL A 1257 -29.13 0.04 -83.19
CA VAL A 1257 -29.46 -1.27 -82.57
C VAL A 1257 -30.96 -1.63 -82.66
N LYS A 1258 -31.82 -0.69 -83.09
CA LYS A 1258 -33.24 -0.91 -83.38
C LYS A 1258 -33.55 -0.97 -84.89
N LEU A 1259 -32.55 -0.70 -85.74
CA LEU A 1259 -32.62 -0.84 -87.20
C LEU A 1259 -31.89 -2.10 -87.70
N SER A 1260 -31.02 -2.68 -86.86
CA SER A 1260 -30.48 -4.05 -86.98
C SER A 1260 -31.42 -5.09 -86.40
#